data_AF-A0A8D2N5U3-F1
#
_entry.id   AF-A0A8D2N5U3-F1
#
_cell.length_a   1.000
_cell.length_b   1.000
_cell.length_c   1.000
_cell.angle_alpha   90.00
_cell.angle_beta   90.00
_cell.angle_gamma   90.00
#
_symmetry.space_group_name_H-M   'P 1'
#
loop_
_entity.id
_entity.type
_entity.pdbx_description
1 polymer ?
#
loop_
_entity_poly.entity_id
_entity_poly.type
_entity_poly.pdbx_seq_one_letter_code
_entity_poly.pdbx_strand_id
1 'polypeptide(L)'
;MFKEPQEINKQEHHTDKYYNPKLIVRRGQAFQIQIDFNRPYQPQSDQFWLEFLMGRYPQQNKGTYIPIPVGGALKPGQWGAKVIHRENNSIRLSIMSSATCIIGKFRFYVAVLTPYGILRTRRNSATDTYILFNPWCQLDAVYLDDEKEREEYVLNDVGIVFHGNAEDVKSRSWSYGQFEENVLDACLFLMDKAELELSGRGNPIKICRVASAVINSRDDDGVIAGSWNNSYDYGVAPSAWTGSVDILLEYYSSKQPVRYGQCWVFAGVFNTFLRCLGIPARLITNYSSAHDNNANLRMDFFLDDDGKVDTRLTKDSVWNYHCWNEAWMTRPDLPVGFGGWQVVDGTPQETSDGMYRCGPASVQAIKHGHVCFQFDAPFVYAEVNSDIFYTRMEKNGTQVVENIDTSRIGQLIVTKEVGGDGMMDITEEYKFREGSDEERLALETAVMYGVKKQSIQDTTYQPQTDVDMDFQAQKAVLGNDFKVTITFKNKSRNSYTATTYFSGNIVFYTGVPKSEFKKHSFSAKLEPSSSSSFDVVIKSSEYMRDLLEQASFHFFVTARINETGKILAVQKAVMLEIPTLRIKTKGELVAGKEMSVIVEFTNPLKQTLENVTLRLEGPGMLRTIKKQFGRVPMNSTLTWEVKFTPMRAGLRKLIASLNSDALRHVYGELNVQIQKP
;
A
#
# COMPACT_ATOMS: atom_id res chain seq x y z
N MET A 1 22.26 29.66 3.77
CA MET A 1 21.06 30.40 4.17
C MET A 1 19.92 29.51 4.64
N PHE A 2 19.73 28.26 4.19
CA PHE A 2 18.55 27.44 4.56
C PHE A 2 18.86 26.19 5.41
N LYS A 3 19.95 26.22 6.20
CA LYS A 3 20.46 25.04 6.94
C LYS A 3 19.80 24.80 8.29
N GLU A 4 18.98 25.72 8.79
CA GLU A 4 18.46 25.63 10.15
C GLU A 4 17.00 25.13 10.18
N PRO A 5 16.66 24.11 11.00
CA PRO A 5 15.29 23.64 11.20
C PRO A 5 14.32 24.69 11.75
N GLN A 6 14.84 25.84 12.20
CA GLN A 6 14.08 26.97 12.72
C GLN A 6 13.71 28.00 11.64
N GLU A 7 13.96 27.68 10.36
CA GLU A 7 13.61 28.57 9.25
C GLU A 7 12.08 28.62 9.07
N ILE A 8 11.52 29.83 9.19
CA ILE A 8 10.07 30.06 9.29
C ILE A 8 9.29 29.52 8.09
N ASN A 9 9.85 29.61 6.87
CA ASN A 9 9.15 29.11 5.69
C ASN A 9 8.93 27.60 5.78
N LYS A 10 9.95 26.82 6.15
CA LYS A 10 9.79 25.37 6.29
C LYS A 10 8.77 24.97 7.35
N GLN A 11 8.70 25.71 8.46
CA GLN A 11 7.72 25.46 9.52
C GLN A 11 6.30 25.77 9.04
N GLU A 12 6.08 26.95 8.47
CA GLU A 12 4.77 27.38 7.96
C GLU A 12 4.29 26.52 6.78
N HIS A 13 5.20 25.95 6.00
CA HIS A 13 4.87 25.05 4.89
C HIS A 13 4.86 23.56 5.27
N HIS A 14 5.08 23.20 6.53
CA HIS A 14 5.15 21.79 6.96
C HIS A 14 6.15 20.96 6.15
N THR A 15 7.36 21.51 5.96
CA THR A 15 8.49 20.92 5.21
C THR A 15 9.80 20.94 6.01
N ASP A 16 9.76 21.30 7.29
CA ASP A 16 10.87 21.25 8.25
C ASP A 16 11.34 19.82 8.53
N LYS A 17 10.44 18.84 8.37
CA LYS A 17 10.75 17.42 8.54
C LYS A 17 11.69 16.88 7.45
N TYR A 18 11.74 17.42 6.24
CA TYR A 18 12.65 16.90 5.19
C TYR A 18 14.12 17.10 5.56
N TYR A 19 14.92 16.03 5.52
CA TYR A 19 16.36 16.09 5.68
C TYR A 19 17.04 16.59 4.41
N ASN A 20 16.82 17.87 4.10
CA ASN A 20 17.33 18.53 2.90
C ASN A 20 17.73 19.98 3.24
N PRO A 21 18.95 20.43 2.90
CA PRO A 21 19.42 21.78 3.24
C PRO A 21 18.86 22.88 2.33
N LYS A 22 18.08 22.56 1.30
CA LYS A 22 17.48 23.52 0.38
C LYS A 22 16.11 23.99 0.88
N LEU A 23 15.61 25.08 0.31
CA LEU A 23 14.26 25.56 0.57
C LEU A 23 13.25 24.60 -0.07
N ILE A 24 12.25 24.20 0.70
CA ILE A 24 11.14 23.36 0.27
C ILE A 24 9.87 24.07 0.73
N VAL A 25 8.99 24.40 -0.21
CA VAL A 25 7.72 25.07 0.05
C VAL A 25 6.59 24.28 -0.61
N ARG A 26 5.35 24.56 -0.22
CA ARG A 26 4.15 24.00 -0.83
C ARG A 26 3.45 25.04 -1.68
N ARG A 27 2.90 24.62 -2.82
CA ARG A 27 2.27 25.54 -3.79
C ARG A 27 1.04 26.26 -3.21
N GLY A 28 0.65 27.39 -3.79
CA GLY A 28 -0.55 28.12 -3.36
C GLY A 28 -0.46 28.81 -1.99
N GLN A 29 0.73 28.82 -1.37
CA GLN A 29 0.99 29.47 -0.08
C GLN A 29 2.21 30.40 -0.22
N ALA A 30 2.19 31.49 0.54
CA ALA A 30 3.24 32.50 0.49
C ALA A 30 4.46 32.12 1.32
N PHE A 31 5.66 32.38 0.80
CA PHE A 31 6.93 32.24 1.51
C PHE A 31 7.78 33.50 1.37
N GLN A 32 8.77 33.67 2.24
CA GLN A 32 9.60 34.86 2.31
C GLN A 32 11.03 34.62 1.82
N ILE A 33 11.58 35.58 1.07
CA ILE A 33 13.01 35.61 0.73
C ILE A 33 13.58 37.00 0.97
N GLN A 34 14.91 37.08 1.07
CA GLN A 34 15.64 38.35 1.08
C GLN A 34 16.54 38.43 -0.14
N ILE A 35 16.61 39.62 -0.75
CA ILE A 35 17.52 39.94 -1.85
C ILE A 35 18.37 41.13 -1.41
N ASP A 36 19.68 40.97 -1.49
CA ASP A 36 20.65 42.02 -1.20
C ASP A 36 21.20 42.58 -2.53
N PHE A 37 21.00 43.88 -2.77
CA PHE A 37 21.49 44.58 -3.94
C PHE A 37 22.82 45.31 -3.67
N ASN A 38 23.41 45.89 -4.71
CA ASN A 38 24.60 46.73 -4.60
C ASN A 38 24.29 48.17 -4.12
N ARG A 39 23.01 48.57 -4.12
CA ARG A 39 22.51 49.84 -3.60
C ARG A 39 21.05 49.70 -3.17
N PRO A 40 20.46 50.69 -2.46
CA PRO A 40 19.05 50.65 -2.10
C PRO A 40 18.12 50.58 -3.33
N TYR A 41 17.08 49.76 -3.22
CA TYR A 41 16.05 49.59 -4.26
C TYR A 41 15.13 50.82 -4.36
N GLN A 42 15.00 51.38 -5.56
CA GLN A 42 14.19 52.54 -5.87
C GLN A 42 13.03 52.16 -6.81
N PRO A 43 11.79 51.97 -6.32
CA PRO A 43 10.68 51.45 -7.13
C PRO A 43 10.27 52.31 -8.34
N GLN A 44 10.65 53.58 -8.35
CA GLN A 44 10.32 54.51 -9.43
C GLN A 44 11.24 54.33 -10.65
N SER A 45 12.45 53.81 -10.45
CA SER A 45 13.50 53.71 -11.46
C SER A 45 13.98 52.28 -11.69
N ASP A 46 13.93 51.43 -10.66
CA ASP A 46 14.38 50.06 -10.70
C ASP A 46 13.24 49.11 -11.03
N GLN A 47 13.40 48.35 -12.11
CA GLN A 47 12.49 47.27 -12.47
C GLN A 47 13.24 45.95 -12.40
N PHE A 48 12.69 45.01 -11.63
CA PHE A 48 13.21 43.65 -11.55
C PHE A 48 12.08 42.66 -11.30
N TRP A 49 12.33 41.40 -11.61
CA TRP A 49 11.43 40.29 -11.33
C TRP A 49 12.21 39.07 -10.88
N LEU A 50 11.47 38.12 -10.32
CA LEU A 50 12.00 36.81 -9.97
C LEU A 50 11.70 35.83 -11.10
N GLU A 51 12.56 34.84 -11.27
CA GLU A 51 12.35 33.79 -12.27
C GLU A 51 12.57 32.41 -11.67
N PHE A 52 11.55 31.55 -11.78
CA PHE A 52 11.68 30.12 -11.52
C PHE A 52 11.72 29.35 -12.85
N LEU A 53 12.74 28.50 -13.02
CA LEU A 53 12.95 27.72 -14.24
C LEU A 53 13.12 26.24 -13.93
N MET A 54 12.39 25.39 -14.65
CA MET A 54 12.48 23.93 -14.58
C MET A 54 12.75 23.31 -15.95
N GLY A 55 13.57 22.25 -15.99
CA GLY A 55 13.90 21.53 -17.22
C GLY A 55 14.93 22.21 -18.12
N ARG A 56 15.32 21.53 -19.20
CA ARG A 56 16.33 22.02 -20.16
C ARG A 56 15.79 23.13 -21.08
N TYR A 57 14.50 23.06 -21.43
CA TYR A 57 13.84 23.98 -22.37
C TYR A 57 12.59 24.62 -21.74
N PRO A 58 12.76 25.52 -20.75
CA PRO A 58 11.65 26.10 -20.02
C PRO A 58 10.84 27.07 -20.89
N GLN A 59 9.52 27.03 -20.79
CA GLN A 59 8.58 27.87 -21.54
C GLN A 59 7.48 28.41 -20.63
N GLN A 60 7.06 29.65 -20.86
CA GLN A 60 6.07 30.32 -20.01
C GLN A 60 4.67 29.73 -20.14
N ASN A 61 4.23 29.46 -21.37
CA ASN A 61 2.94 28.83 -21.66
C ASN A 61 2.81 27.39 -21.13
N LYS A 62 3.93 26.71 -20.86
CA LYS A 62 3.97 25.38 -20.22
C LYS A 62 4.17 25.43 -18.71
N GLY A 63 4.28 26.62 -18.12
CA GLY A 63 4.52 26.80 -16.68
C GLY A 63 5.92 26.42 -16.21
N THR A 64 6.87 26.14 -17.11
CA THR A 64 8.25 25.73 -16.77
C THR A 64 9.25 26.89 -16.76
N TYR A 65 8.87 28.05 -17.29
CA TYR A 65 9.49 29.37 -17.05
C TYR A 65 8.47 30.28 -16.38
N ILE A 66 8.78 30.78 -15.19
CA ILE A 66 7.82 31.55 -14.37
C ILE A 66 8.44 32.91 -14.02
N PRO A 67 8.19 33.97 -14.81
CA PRO A 67 8.54 35.33 -14.44
C PRO A 67 7.54 35.91 -13.44
N ILE A 68 8.02 36.48 -12.34
CA ILE A 68 7.21 37.01 -11.24
C ILE A 68 7.55 38.49 -11.02
N PRO A 69 6.77 39.42 -11.60
CA PRO A 69 6.91 40.84 -11.35
C PRO A 69 6.76 41.18 -9.87
N VAL A 70 7.54 42.15 -9.39
CA VAL A 70 7.49 42.63 -8.01
C VAL A 70 6.68 43.92 -7.93
N GLY A 71 5.74 44.01 -6.98
CA GLY A 71 5.06 45.27 -6.64
C GLY A 71 3.53 45.23 -6.63
N GLY A 72 2.91 44.13 -7.07
CA GLY A 72 1.45 43.94 -7.00
C GLY A 72 0.95 43.47 -5.64
N ALA A 73 -0.36 43.58 -5.41
CA ALA A 73 -1.03 42.87 -4.32
C ALA A 73 -1.01 41.36 -4.62
N LEU A 74 -0.71 40.54 -3.60
CA LEU A 74 -0.75 39.09 -3.74
C LEU A 74 -2.21 38.64 -3.86
N LYS A 75 -2.50 37.83 -4.88
CA LYS A 75 -3.79 37.17 -5.04
C LYS A 75 -3.66 35.70 -4.62
N PRO A 76 -4.62 35.14 -3.85
CA PRO A 76 -4.57 33.73 -3.47
C PRO A 76 -4.44 32.81 -4.69
N GLY A 77 -3.53 31.84 -4.62
CA GLY A 77 -3.34 30.83 -5.67
C GLY A 77 -2.78 31.33 -7.00
N GLN A 78 -2.27 32.56 -7.08
CA GLN A 78 -1.64 33.14 -8.28
C GLN A 78 -0.20 33.57 -7.99
N TRP A 79 0.68 33.41 -8.99
CA TRP A 79 2.07 33.86 -8.87
C TRP A 79 2.13 35.37 -8.67
N GLY A 80 2.88 35.81 -7.65
CA GLY A 80 3.11 37.21 -7.37
C GLY A 80 4.17 37.42 -6.29
N ALA A 81 4.80 38.60 -6.28
CA ALA A 81 5.77 38.99 -5.27
C ALA A 81 5.50 40.40 -4.75
N LYS A 82 5.47 40.53 -3.42
CA LYS A 82 5.24 41.80 -2.71
C LYS A 82 6.43 42.13 -1.83
N VAL A 83 6.88 43.38 -1.88
CA VAL A 83 7.88 43.89 -0.93
C VAL A 83 7.22 44.08 0.44
N ILE A 84 7.73 43.40 1.45
CA ILE A 84 7.22 43.47 2.84
C ILE A 84 8.14 44.25 3.76
N HIS A 85 9.43 44.34 3.44
CA HIS A 85 10.39 45.11 4.21
C HIS A 85 11.51 45.63 3.31
N ARG A 86 12.08 46.79 3.66
CA ARG A 86 13.24 47.39 2.99
C ARG A 86 14.19 47.91 4.06
N GLU A 87 15.45 47.52 3.96
CA GLU A 87 16.48 47.91 4.90
C GLU A 87 17.81 48.04 4.16
N ASN A 88 18.41 49.22 4.14
CA ASN A 88 19.65 49.50 3.43
C ASN A 88 19.60 49.06 1.95
N ASN A 89 20.44 48.10 1.56
CA ASN A 89 20.48 47.53 0.22
C ASN A 89 19.64 46.25 0.08
N SER A 90 18.95 45.85 1.14
CA SER A 90 18.21 44.60 1.23
C SER A 90 16.71 44.85 1.12
N ILE A 91 16.04 43.96 0.40
CA ILE A 91 14.58 43.89 0.38
C ILE A 91 14.13 42.51 0.81
N ARG A 92 13.06 42.46 1.60
CA ARG A 92 12.36 41.21 1.91
C ARG A 92 11.10 41.14 1.07
N LEU A 93 10.92 40.01 0.41
CA LEU A 93 9.79 39.72 -0.46
C LEU A 93 8.93 38.62 0.16
N SER A 94 7.62 38.77 0.07
CA SER A 94 6.66 37.68 0.20
C SER A 94 6.24 37.24 -1.20
N ILE A 95 6.42 35.96 -1.52
CA ILE A 95 6.17 35.36 -2.83
C ILE A 95 5.01 34.39 -2.68
N MET A 96 3.93 34.61 -3.44
CA MET A 96 2.83 33.65 -3.59
C MET A 96 3.10 32.80 -4.83
N SER A 97 3.04 31.48 -4.68
CA SER A 97 3.06 30.55 -5.81
C SER A 97 1.64 30.24 -6.28
N SER A 98 1.47 29.84 -7.54
CA SER A 98 0.16 29.39 -8.00
C SER A 98 -0.27 28.08 -7.33
N ALA A 99 -1.55 27.92 -6.99
CA ALA A 99 -2.09 26.68 -6.42
C ALA A 99 -2.09 25.50 -7.41
N THR A 100 -1.90 25.77 -8.71
CA THR A 100 -1.76 24.74 -9.75
C THR A 100 -0.32 24.62 -10.25
N CYS A 101 0.66 25.17 -9.50
CA CYS A 101 2.07 25.12 -9.88
C CYS A 101 2.55 23.66 -10.10
N ILE A 102 3.46 23.51 -11.06
CA ILE A 102 4.23 22.28 -11.28
C ILE A 102 5.00 21.93 -10.01
N ILE A 103 5.06 20.64 -9.71
CA ILE A 103 5.78 20.08 -8.58
C ILE A 103 7.20 19.71 -8.98
N GLY A 104 8.18 20.02 -8.14
CA GLY A 104 9.58 19.63 -8.35
C GLY A 104 10.59 20.69 -7.92
N LYS A 105 11.82 20.53 -8.41
CA LYS A 105 12.97 21.39 -8.08
C LYS A 105 13.19 22.47 -9.13
N PHE A 106 12.98 23.72 -8.75
CA PHE A 106 13.16 24.87 -9.61
C PHE A 106 14.52 25.54 -9.38
N ARG A 107 15.10 26.07 -10.46
CA ARG A 107 16.22 27.01 -10.39
C ARG A 107 15.65 28.41 -10.21
N PHE A 108 16.24 29.18 -9.30
CA PHE A 108 15.83 30.54 -8.98
C PHE A 108 16.82 31.57 -9.52
N TYR A 109 16.30 32.66 -10.11
CA TYR A 109 17.07 33.80 -10.59
C TYR A 109 16.39 35.12 -10.25
N VAL A 110 17.19 36.18 -10.19
CA VAL A 110 16.72 37.57 -10.14
C VAL A 110 17.15 38.24 -11.45
N ALA A 111 16.19 38.87 -12.12
CA ALA A 111 16.39 39.55 -13.39
C ALA A 111 16.07 41.04 -13.23
N VAL A 112 17.02 41.90 -13.57
CA VAL A 112 16.93 43.36 -13.49
C VAL A 112 16.88 43.92 -14.90
N LEU A 113 15.87 44.74 -15.18
CA LEU A 113 15.77 45.43 -16.46
C LEU A 113 16.67 46.67 -16.45
N THR A 114 17.44 46.81 -17.51
CA THR A 114 18.24 47.99 -17.79
C THR A 114 17.91 48.53 -19.19
N PRO A 115 18.29 49.78 -19.52
CA PRO A 115 18.12 50.31 -20.87
C PRO A 115 18.81 49.46 -21.96
N TYR A 116 19.80 48.64 -21.61
CA TYR A 116 20.57 47.80 -22.53
C TYR A 116 20.12 46.33 -22.55
N GLY A 117 19.06 45.98 -21.81
CA GLY A 117 18.54 44.63 -21.70
C GLY A 117 18.51 44.10 -20.26
N ILE A 118 18.38 42.78 -20.14
CA ILE A 118 18.15 42.11 -18.85
C ILE A 118 19.48 41.64 -18.27
N LEU A 119 19.81 42.12 -17.08
CA LEU A 119 20.89 41.57 -16.26
C LEU A 119 20.33 40.52 -15.31
N ARG A 120 20.89 39.31 -15.34
CA ARG A 120 20.41 38.17 -14.56
C ARG A 120 21.49 37.63 -13.64
N THR A 121 21.11 37.16 -12.46
CA THR A 121 22.02 36.44 -11.57
C THR A 121 22.62 35.22 -12.26
N ARG A 122 23.85 34.84 -11.87
CA ARG A 122 24.45 33.58 -12.34
C ARG A 122 23.73 32.38 -11.73
N ARG A 123 23.84 31.22 -12.37
CA ARG A 123 23.33 29.95 -11.84
C ARG A 123 23.90 29.70 -10.45
N ASN A 124 23.04 29.54 -9.45
CA ASN A 124 23.42 29.21 -8.07
C ASN A 124 22.58 28.04 -7.54
N SER A 125 23.19 26.86 -7.35
CA SER A 125 22.47 25.68 -6.88
C SER A 125 22.00 25.79 -5.42
N ALA A 126 22.58 26.69 -4.63
CA ALA A 126 22.17 26.92 -3.24
C ALA A 126 20.78 27.55 -3.12
N THR A 127 20.28 28.20 -4.17
CA THR A 127 18.95 28.83 -4.22
C THR A 127 17.92 27.98 -4.96
N ASP A 128 18.26 26.74 -5.33
CA ASP A 128 17.27 25.81 -5.87
C ASP A 128 16.16 25.59 -4.82
N THR A 129 14.92 25.66 -5.28
CA THR A 129 13.74 25.61 -4.41
C THR A 129 12.84 24.48 -4.86
N TYR A 130 12.44 23.61 -3.94
CA TYR A 130 11.42 22.61 -4.20
C TYR A 130 10.04 23.21 -3.94
N ILE A 131 9.10 22.95 -4.86
CA ILE A 131 7.69 23.27 -4.67
C ILE A 131 6.92 21.94 -4.69
N LEU A 132 6.16 21.67 -3.62
CA LEU A 132 5.39 20.45 -3.38
C LEU A 132 3.88 20.72 -3.45
N PHE A 133 3.07 19.65 -3.49
CA PHE A 133 1.62 19.74 -3.32
C PHE A 133 1.26 20.29 -1.93
N ASN A 134 0.11 20.95 -1.83
CA ASN A 134 -0.32 21.62 -0.61
C ASN A 134 -1.70 21.17 -0.08
N PRO A 135 -1.73 20.15 0.79
CA PRO A 135 -2.94 19.72 1.49
C PRO A 135 -3.57 20.79 2.39
N TRP A 136 -2.83 21.86 2.75
CA TRP A 136 -3.34 22.97 3.57
C TRP A 136 -3.95 24.11 2.74
N CYS A 137 -3.76 24.12 1.42
CA CYS A 137 -4.27 25.17 0.54
C CYS A 137 -5.63 24.78 -0.04
N GLN A 138 -6.70 25.50 0.31
CA GLN A 138 -8.07 25.26 -0.18
C GLN A 138 -8.22 25.30 -1.72
N LEU A 139 -7.28 25.94 -2.42
CA LEU A 139 -7.27 26.03 -3.87
C LEU A 139 -6.46 24.91 -4.55
N ASP A 140 -5.80 24.06 -3.75
CA ASP A 140 -5.05 22.93 -4.26
C ASP A 140 -5.99 21.73 -4.50
N ALA A 141 -5.75 21.01 -5.60
CA ALA A 141 -6.48 19.79 -5.94
C ALA A 141 -6.38 18.69 -4.89
N VAL A 142 -5.39 18.72 -3.99
CA VAL A 142 -5.20 17.75 -2.89
C VAL A 142 -5.54 18.31 -1.51
N TYR A 143 -6.31 19.39 -1.44
CA TYR A 143 -6.73 19.99 -0.17
C TYR A 143 -7.45 18.97 0.73
N LEU A 144 -7.05 18.94 2.01
CA LEU A 144 -7.67 18.15 3.05
C LEU A 144 -7.97 19.08 4.23
N ASP A 145 -9.22 19.11 4.68
CA ASP A 145 -9.72 20.12 5.61
C ASP A 145 -9.44 19.79 7.08
N ASP A 146 -9.28 18.51 7.43
CA ASP A 146 -8.93 18.06 8.78
C ASP A 146 -7.41 18.02 9.03
N GLU A 147 -6.97 18.64 10.13
CA GLU A 147 -5.55 18.71 10.49
C GLU A 147 -4.97 17.35 10.93
N LYS A 148 -5.75 16.51 11.61
CA LYS A 148 -5.27 15.20 12.06
C LYS A 148 -5.07 14.27 10.87
N GLU A 149 -5.96 14.34 9.89
CA GLU A 149 -5.80 13.61 8.64
C GLU A 149 -4.59 14.10 7.83
N ARG A 150 -4.32 15.42 7.80
CA ARG A 150 -3.08 15.93 7.17
C ARG A 150 -1.82 15.44 7.88
N GLU A 151 -1.84 15.43 9.22
CA GLU A 151 -0.74 14.84 9.99
C GLU A 151 -0.56 13.35 9.67
N GLU A 152 -1.64 12.56 9.64
CA GLU A 152 -1.56 11.12 9.38
C GLU A 152 -1.19 10.79 7.93
N TYR A 153 -1.84 11.41 6.95
CA TYR A 153 -1.77 11.02 5.55
C TYR A 153 -0.68 11.73 4.76
N VAL A 154 0.03 12.70 5.37
CA VAL A 154 1.14 13.43 4.74
C VAL A 154 2.38 13.42 5.63
N LEU A 155 2.23 13.75 6.92
CA LEU A 155 3.36 14.03 7.82
C LEU A 155 3.80 12.88 8.71
N ASN A 156 3.02 11.81 8.79
CA ASN A 156 3.41 10.58 9.47
C ASN A 156 4.29 9.75 8.53
N ASP A 157 5.50 9.45 8.97
CA ASP A 157 6.53 8.71 8.22
C ASP A 157 6.62 7.23 8.60
N VAL A 158 5.66 6.76 9.42
CA VAL A 158 5.49 5.36 9.80
C VAL A 158 4.05 4.94 9.55
N GLY A 159 3.87 3.76 8.96
CA GLY A 159 2.56 3.16 8.71
C GLY A 159 2.43 1.78 9.33
N ILE A 160 1.24 1.21 9.18
CA ILE A 160 0.92 -0.17 9.50
C ILE A 160 0.45 -0.87 8.22
N VAL A 161 1.00 -2.04 7.95
CA VAL A 161 0.51 -2.96 6.92
C VAL A 161 -0.28 -4.05 7.63
N PHE A 162 -1.60 -4.04 7.41
CA PHE A 162 -2.45 -5.16 7.80
C PHE A 162 -2.26 -6.30 6.81
N HIS A 163 -2.20 -7.51 7.32
CA HIS A 163 -2.03 -8.71 6.54
C HIS A 163 -2.75 -9.86 7.23
N GLY A 164 -2.68 -11.02 6.60
CA GLY A 164 -3.19 -12.23 7.17
C GLY A 164 -4.52 -12.68 6.56
N ASN A 165 -5.56 -12.86 7.37
CA ASN A 165 -6.91 -13.18 6.89
C ASN A 165 -7.93 -12.37 7.73
N ALA A 166 -9.18 -12.29 7.26
CA ALA A 166 -10.20 -11.48 7.91
C ALA A 166 -10.58 -11.93 9.34
N GLU A 167 -10.41 -13.21 9.67
CA GLU A 167 -10.73 -13.77 11.00
C GLU A 167 -9.55 -13.61 11.99
N ASP A 168 -8.32 -13.46 11.50
CA ASP A 168 -7.07 -13.32 12.28
C ASP A 168 -6.17 -12.27 11.63
N VAL A 169 -6.59 -11.00 11.72
CA VAL A 169 -5.86 -9.85 11.18
C VAL A 169 -4.55 -9.66 11.95
N LYS A 170 -3.44 -9.62 11.21
CA LYS A 170 -2.11 -9.32 11.72
C LYS A 170 -1.64 -7.97 11.23
N SER A 171 -0.79 -7.31 12.00
CA SER A 171 -0.20 -6.03 11.64
C SER A 171 1.32 -6.10 11.67
N ARG A 172 1.96 -5.24 10.88
CA ARG A 172 3.40 -4.96 10.95
C ARG A 172 3.64 -3.49 10.61
N SER A 173 4.55 -2.84 11.31
CA SER A 173 4.94 -1.49 10.96
C SER A 173 5.74 -1.42 9.67
N TRP A 174 5.64 -0.28 8.99
CA TRP A 174 6.39 0.05 7.77
C TRP A 174 6.98 1.46 7.87
N SER A 175 8.28 1.59 7.64
CA SER A 175 8.94 2.89 7.53
C SER A 175 8.67 3.48 6.14
N TYR A 176 7.77 4.48 6.07
CA TYR A 176 7.62 5.24 4.83
C TYR A 176 8.84 6.13 4.59
N GLY A 177 9.30 6.83 5.64
CA GLY A 177 10.55 7.59 5.63
C GLY A 177 10.64 8.65 4.53
N GLN A 178 9.51 9.26 4.14
CA GLN A 178 9.45 10.24 3.04
C GLN A 178 10.31 11.49 3.27
N PHE A 179 10.73 11.72 4.52
CA PHE A 179 11.56 12.85 4.93
C PHE A 179 13.04 12.51 5.06
N GLU A 180 13.43 11.24 4.88
CA GLU A 180 14.83 10.82 4.93
C GLU A 180 15.65 11.45 3.80
N GLU A 181 16.96 11.51 4.00
CA GLU A 181 17.87 12.14 3.05
C GLU A 181 17.75 11.51 1.66
N ASN A 182 17.73 12.35 0.61
CA ASN A 182 17.63 11.97 -0.80
C ASN A 182 16.32 11.28 -1.23
N VAL A 183 15.39 10.96 -0.34
CA VAL A 183 14.10 10.34 -0.74
C VAL A 183 13.29 11.26 -1.65
N LEU A 184 13.25 12.56 -1.36
CA LEU A 184 12.59 13.54 -2.24
C LEU A 184 13.23 13.59 -3.64
N ASP A 185 14.56 13.62 -3.72
CA ASP A 185 15.25 13.63 -5.01
C ASP A 185 15.05 12.29 -5.76
N ALA A 186 14.97 11.16 -5.05
CA ALA A 186 14.61 9.86 -5.64
C ALA A 186 13.19 9.86 -6.22
N CYS A 187 12.22 10.47 -5.54
CA CYS A 187 10.85 10.61 -6.04
C CYS A 187 10.78 11.50 -7.29
N LEU A 188 11.52 12.62 -7.32
CA LEU A 188 11.61 13.45 -8.52
C LEU A 188 12.28 12.71 -9.69
N PHE A 189 13.32 11.93 -9.41
CA PHE A 189 13.99 11.09 -10.38
C PHE A 189 13.06 10.03 -10.96
N LEU A 190 12.17 9.45 -10.16
CA LEU A 190 11.18 8.48 -10.66
C LEU A 190 10.28 9.10 -11.73
N MET A 191 9.82 10.35 -11.53
CA MET A 191 9.05 11.07 -12.55
C MET A 191 9.88 11.42 -13.79
N ASP A 192 11.19 11.65 -13.64
CA ASP A 192 12.10 11.83 -14.79
C ASP A 192 12.27 10.55 -15.58
N LYS A 193 12.45 9.41 -14.89
CA LYS A 193 12.62 8.08 -15.48
C LYS A 193 11.35 7.61 -16.19
N ALA A 194 10.18 7.97 -15.65
CA ALA A 194 8.88 7.74 -16.28
C ALA A 194 8.59 8.67 -17.47
N GLU A 195 9.54 9.55 -17.81
CA GLU A 195 9.41 10.55 -18.89
C GLU A 195 8.16 11.44 -18.75
N LEU A 196 7.68 11.65 -17.53
CA LEU A 196 6.50 12.48 -17.27
C LEU A 196 6.82 13.95 -17.61
N GLU A 197 6.13 14.48 -18.62
CA GLU A 197 6.26 15.88 -19.05
C GLU A 197 6.11 16.81 -17.85
N LEU A 198 7.04 17.77 -17.71
CA LEU A 198 7.08 18.70 -16.58
C LEU A 198 5.76 19.45 -16.37
N SER A 199 5.09 19.87 -17.46
CA SER A 199 3.79 20.55 -17.42
C SER A 199 2.69 19.68 -16.78
N GLY A 200 2.81 18.35 -16.86
CA GLY A 200 1.89 17.39 -16.25
C GLY A 200 2.11 17.18 -14.76
N ARG A 201 3.29 17.54 -14.21
CA ARG A 201 3.63 17.28 -12.80
C ARG A 201 2.88 18.15 -11.80
N GLY A 202 2.09 19.13 -12.25
CA GLY A 202 1.15 19.86 -11.38
C GLY A 202 -0.18 19.13 -11.15
N ASN A 203 -0.45 18.02 -11.85
CA ASN A 203 -1.70 17.30 -11.80
C ASN A 203 -1.56 15.99 -10.99
N PRO A 204 -2.25 15.85 -9.84
CA PRO A 204 -2.12 14.67 -8.99
C PRO A 204 -2.63 13.38 -9.67
N ILE A 205 -3.63 13.49 -10.56
CA ILE A 205 -4.18 12.36 -11.34
C ILE A 205 -3.10 11.78 -12.25
N LYS A 206 -2.40 12.64 -13.01
CA LYS A 206 -1.33 12.22 -13.93
C LYS A 206 -0.15 11.62 -13.15
N ILE A 207 0.22 12.21 -12.03
CA ILE A 207 1.29 11.69 -11.18
C ILE A 207 0.94 10.30 -10.67
N CYS A 208 -0.28 10.10 -10.15
CA CYS A 208 -0.71 8.80 -9.66
C CYS A 208 -0.73 7.74 -10.77
N ARG A 209 -1.29 8.09 -11.93
CA ARG A 209 -1.37 7.19 -13.10
C ARG A 209 -0.01 6.74 -13.60
N VAL A 210 0.96 7.66 -13.65
CA VAL A 210 2.32 7.34 -14.09
C VAL A 210 3.08 6.59 -13.02
N ALA A 211 2.95 6.99 -11.76
CA ALA A 211 3.62 6.34 -10.65
C ALA A 211 3.16 4.89 -10.46
N SER A 212 1.87 4.57 -10.64
CA SER A 212 1.41 3.18 -10.54
C SER A 212 2.05 2.25 -11.58
N ALA A 213 2.44 2.78 -12.75
CA ALA A 213 3.19 2.04 -13.76
C ALA A 213 4.66 1.82 -13.34
N VAL A 214 5.34 2.88 -12.91
CA VAL A 214 6.81 2.82 -12.68
C VAL A 214 7.21 2.36 -11.28
N ILE A 215 6.26 2.09 -10.39
CA ILE A 215 6.54 1.45 -9.09
C ILE A 215 6.92 -0.02 -9.29
N ASN A 216 6.32 -0.71 -10.26
CA ASN A 216 6.73 -2.04 -10.68
C ASN A 216 7.65 -1.99 -11.91
N SER A 217 8.41 -3.06 -12.14
CA SER A 217 9.41 -3.09 -13.21
C SER A 217 9.00 -3.84 -14.48
N ARG A 218 7.72 -4.19 -14.67
CA ARG A 218 7.33 -5.09 -15.77
C ARG A 218 7.54 -4.49 -17.15
N ASP A 219 7.23 -3.22 -17.32
CA ASP A 219 7.26 -2.57 -18.64
C ASP A 219 8.39 -1.53 -18.77
N ASP A 220 8.69 -0.79 -17.69
CA ASP A 220 9.43 0.48 -17.76
C ASP A 220 10.78 0.49 -17.00
N ASP A 221 11.29 -0.69 -16.59
CA ASP A 221 12.41 -0.79 -15.63
C ASP A 221 12.18 0.07 -14.37
N GLY A 222 10.93 0.05 -13.88
CA GLY A 222 10.50 0.75 -12.66
C GLY A 222 11.16 0.23 -11.37
N VAL A 223 10.67 0.73 -10.23
CA VAL A 223 11.40 0.64 -8.95
C VAL A 223 11.63 -0.79 -8.49
N ILE A 224 10.61 -1.65 -8.55
CA ILE A 224 10.62 -2.95 -7.88
C ILE A 224 10.33 -4.09 -8.86
N ALA A 225 11.17 -5.11 -8.84
CA ALA A 225 10.92 -6.38 -9.52
C ALA A 225 10.08 -7.30 -8.62
N GLY A 226 8.90 -7.70 -9.11
CA GLY A 226 8.00 -8.60 -8.39
C GLY A 226 8.47 -10.05 -8.39
N SER A 227 8.34 -10.76 -7.26
CA SER A 227 8.56 -12.21 -7.20
C SER A 227 7.69 -12.91 -6.15
N TRP A 228 7.10 -14.03 -6.55
CA TRP A 228 6.22 -14.89 -5.73
C TRP A 228 6.66 -16.37 -5.77
N ASN A 229 7.86 -16.67 -6.27
CA ASN A 229 8.33 -18.05 -6.45
C ASN A 229 8.89 -18.69 -5.15
N ASN A 230 8.88 -17.98 -4.02
CA ASN A 230 9.51 -18.36 -2.74
C ASN A 230 11.05 -18.57 -2.80
N SER A 231 11.69 -18.22 -3.91
CA SER A 231 13.16 -18.17 -4.06
C SER A 231 13.61 -16.78 -4.45
N TYR A 232 14.34 -16.14 -3.55
CA TYR A 232 14.76 -14.73 -3.68
C TYR A 232 16.24 -14.58 -4.00
N ASP A 233 16.76 -15.52 -4.78
CA ASP A 233 18.14 -15.52 -5.23
C ASP A 233 18.50 -14.19 -5.91
N TYR A 234 19.72 -13.71 -5.63
CA TYR A 234 20.26 -12.45 -6.13
C TYR A 234 19.45 -11.20 -5.73
N GLY A 235 18.64 -11.29 -4.67
CA GLY A 235 17.86 -10.18 -4.16
C GLY A 235 17.55 -10.29 -2.68
N VAL A 236 16.54 -9.55 -2.26
CA VAL A 236 16.00 -9.50 -0.91
C VAL A 236 14.60 -10.08 -0.92
N ALA A 237 14.31 -10.99 0.01
CA ALA A 237 12.97 -11.51 0.20
C ALA A 237 11.98 -10.36 0.47
N PRO A 238 10.80 -10.31 -0.18
CA PRO A 238 9.79 -9.28 0.05
C PRO A 238 9.43 -9.11 1.53
N SER A 239 9.48 -10.21 2.29
CA SER A 239 9.22 -10.25 3.73
C SER A 239 10.26 -9.54 4.60
N ALA A 240 11.48 -9.33 4.09
CA ALA A 240 12.60 -8.79 4.86
C ALA A 240 12.65 -7.25 4.86
N TRP A 241 11.88 -6.60 4.00
CA TRP A 241 11.83 -5.15 3.97
C TRP A 241 11.13 -4.61 5.23
N THR A 242 11.73 -3.58 5.84
CA THR A 242 11.19 -2.84 6.99
C THR A 242 10.60 -1.49 6.60
N GLY A 243 10.84 -1.05 5.36
CA GLY A 243 10.48 0.27 4.88
C GLY A 243 10.87 0.52 3.43
N SER A 244 10.46 1.69 2.95
CA SER A 244 10.63 2.13 1.55
C SER A 244 11.98 2.79 1.28
N VAL A 245 12.67 3.26 2.32
CA VAL A 245 13.88 4.11 2.19
C VAL A 245 15.01 3.36 1.49
N ASP A 246 15.34 2.15 1.96
CA ASP A 246 16.38 1.31 1.34
C ASP A 246 16.07 1.07 -0.14
N ILE A 247 14.82 0.74 -0.46
CA ILE A 247 14.38 0.40 -1.82
C ILE A 247 14.54 1.62 -2.75
N LEU A 248 14.02 2.77 -2.37
CA LEU A 248 14.08 3.99 -3.18
C LEU A 248 15.51 4.46 -3.39
N LEU A 249 16.36 4.39 -2.37
CA LEU A 249 17.76 4.82 -2.46
C LEU A 249 18.62 3.82 -3.26
N GLU A 250 18.35 2.52 -3.16
CA GLU A 250 18.99 1.50 -3.99
C GLU A 250 18.61 1.69 -5.46
N TYR A 251 17.33 1.90 -5.77
CA TYR A 251 16.88 2.22 -7.13
C TYR A 251 17.51 3.53 -7.64
N TYR A 252 17.50 4.58 -6.81
CA TYR A 252 18.02 5.89 -7.18
C TYR A 252 19.54 5.87 -7.41
N SER A 253 20.29 5.02 -6.72
CA SER A 253 21.74 4.90 -6.93
C SER A 253 22.10 3.98 -8.08
N SER A 254 21.48 2.79 -8.16
CA SER A 254 21.79 1.78 -9.18
C SER A 254 21.17 2.06 -10.54
N LYS A 255 20.04 2.79 -10.57
CA LYS A 255 19.19 2.99 -11.76
C LYS A 255 18.64 1.68 -12.33
N GLN A 256 18.53 0.66 -11.49
CA GLN A 256 18.06 -0.68 -11.86
C GLN A 256 16.95 -1.13 -10.90
N PRO A 257 15.97 -1.93 -11.37
CA PRO A 257 14.92 -2.46 -10.52
C PRO A 257 15.46 -3.21 -9.29
N VAL A 258 14.92 -2.88 -8.12
CA VAL A 258 15.27 -3.50 -6.84
C VAL A 258 14.54 -4.82 -6.69
N ARG A 259 15.27 -5.86 -6.29
CA ARG A 259 14.77 -7.24 -6.17
C ARG A 259 14.63 -7.62 -4.70
N TYR A 260 13.49 -8.09 -4.20
CA TYR A 260 12.18 -8.24 -4.83
C TYR A 260 11.08 -7.62 -3.98
N GLY A 261 9.89 -7.45 -4.56
CA GLY A 261 8.69 -7.01 -3.85
C GLY A 261 7.44 -7.83 -4.18
N GLN A 262 6.42 -7.58 -3.37
CA GLN A 262 5.06 -8.11 -3.45
C GLN A 262 4.07 -6.98 -3.11
N CYS A 263 2.75 -7.20 -3.14
CA CYS A 263 1.74 -6.11 -3.09
C CYS A 263 2.00 -5.08 -1.98
N TRP A 264 2.24 -5.49 -0.73
CA TRP A 264 2.49 -4.55 0.36
C TRP A 264 3.80 -3.77 0.23
N VAL A 265 4.80 -4.32 -0.47
CA VAL A 265 6.08 -3.63 -0.73
C VAL A 265 5.86 -2.55 -1.79
N PHE A 266 5.12 -2.88 -2.87
CA PHE A 266 4.73 -1.90 -3.88
C PHE A 266 3.91 -0.79 -3.23
N ALA A 267 2.88 -1.14 -2.45
CA ALA A 267 2.02 -0.18 -1.77
C ALA A 267 2.78 0.67 -0.75
N GLY A 268 3.74 0.10 -0.01
CA GLY A 268 4.58 0.82 0.94
C GLY A 268 5.46 1.88 0.25
N VAL A 269 6.11 1.51 -0.85
CA VAL A 269 6.96 2.42 -1.65
C VAL A 269 6.14 3.48 -2.37
N PHE A 270 4.98 3.10 -2.92
CA PHE A 270 4.10 4.04 -3.60
C PHE A 270 3.49 5.04 -2.60
N ASN A 271 3.11 4.60 -1.40
CA ASN A 271 2.67 5.50 -0.33
C ASN A 271 3.76 6.52 0.05
N THR A 272 5.02 6.07 0.18
CA THR A 272 6.16 6.97 0.40
C THR A 272 6.27 8.01 -0.71
N PHE A 273 6.18 7.60 -1.98
CA PHE A 273 6.26 8.51 -3.12
C PHE A 273 5.16 9.59 -3.07
N LEU A 274 3.91 9.20 -2.82
CA LEU A 274 2.77 10.13 -2.75
C LEU A 274 2.93 11.13 -1.59
N ARG A 275 3.20 10.63 -0.37
CA ARG A 275 3.41 11.48 0.82
C ARG A 275 4.61 12.40 0.67
N CYS A 276 5.70 11.92 0.05
CA CYS A 276 6.91 12.71 -0.19
C CYS A 276 6.64 13.93 -1.09
N LEU A 277 5.75 13.79 -2.07
CA LEU A 277 5.34 14.89 -2.95
C LEU A 277 4.26 15.80 -2.35
N GLY A 278 3.64 15.37 -1.23
CA GLY A 278 2.58 16.10 -0.54
C GLY A 278 1.16 15.72 -0.99
N ILE A 279 0.97 14.59 -1.67
CA ILE A 279 -0.35 14.03 -1.94
C ILE A 279 -0.75 13.20 -0.71
N PRO A 280 -1.88 13.50 -0.02
CA PRO A 280 -2.33 12.68 1.10
C PRO A 280 -2.61 11.25 0.63
N ALA A 281 -2.03 10.27 1.29
CA ALA A 281 -2.14 8.87 0.90
C ALA A 281 -2.19 7.91 2.08
N ARG A 282 -2.92 6.80 1.91
CA ARG A 282 -3.00 5.68 2.86
C ARG A 282 -2.85 4.34 2.16
N LEU A 283 -2.34 3.35 2.89
CA LEU A 283 -2.19 1.96 2.42
C LEU A 283 -3.42 1.18 2.87
N ILE A 284 -4.03 0.48 1.92
CA ILE A 284 -5.25 -0.31 2.13
C ILE A 284 -4.91 -1.79 2.07
N THR A 285 -5.57 -2.58 2.90
CA THR A 285 -5.57 -4.05 2.79
C THR A 285 -6.99 -4.54 2.57
N ASN A 286 -7.20 -5.27 1.48
CA ASN A 286 -8.45 -5.98 1.17
C ASN A 286 -8.29 -7.47 1.44
N TYR A 287 -9.16 -8.04 2.27
CA TYR A 287 -9.14 -9.47 2.59
C TYR A 287 -10.09 -10.25 1.69
N SER A 288 -9.64 -11.44 1.27
CA SER A 288 -10.28 -12.22 0.21
C SER A 288 -10.41 -11.41 -1.09
N SER A 289 -9.31 -10.81 -1.54
CA SER A 289 -9.29 -10.01 -2.76
C SER A 289 -9.41 -10.93 -3.98
N ALA A 290 -10.39 -10.66 -4.83
CA ALA A 290 -10.48 -11.36 -6.10
C ALA A 290 -9.33 -10.89 -7.01
N HIS A 291 -8.64 -11.84 -7.62
CA HIS A 291 -7.74 -11.57 -8.75
C HIS A 291 -8.40 -12.16 -9.99
N ASP A 292 -9.42 -11.45 -10.47
CA ASP A 292 -10.18 -11.81 -11.67
C ASP A 292 -9.40 -11.38 -12.91
N ASN A 293 -9.06 -12.35 -13.75
CA ASN A 293 -8.27 -12.12 -14.96
C ASN A 293 -9.12 -11.62 -16.15
N ASN A 294 -10.46 -11.56 -16.00
CA ASN A 294 -11.39 -11.33 -17.13
C ASN A 294 -12.44 -10.22 -16.86
N ALA A 295 -12.41 -9.58 -15.69
CA ALA A 295 -13.36 -8.52 -15.27
C ALA A 295 -14.83 -8.93 -15.49
N ASN A 296 -15.18 -10.15 -15.10
CA ASN A 296 -16.49 -10.76 -15.28
C ASN A 296 -17.30 -10.89 -13.96
N LEU A 297 -16.75 -10.40 -12.83
CA LEU A 297 -17.32 -10.49 -11.47
C LEU A 297 -17.59 -11.91 -11.00
N ARG A 298 -16.85 -12.87 -11.56
CA ARG A 298 -17.08 -14.28 -11.33
C ARG A 298 -15.75 -15.00 -11.18
N MET A 299 -15.55 -15.55 -10.01
CA MET A 299 -14.43 -16.44 -9.72
C MET A 299 -14.89 -17.88 -9.92
N ASP A 300 -14.34 -18.58 -10.91
CA ASP A 300 -14.75 -19.95 -11.24
C ASP A 300 -13.85 -21.00 -10.60
N PHE A 301 -14.41 -21.77 -9.66
CA PHE A 301 -13.79 -22.94 -9.07
C PHE A 301 -14.44 -24.21 -9.61
N PHE A 302 -13.69 -24.97 -10.40
CA PHE A 302 -14.18 -26.19 -11.02
C PHE A 302 -14.02 -27.36 -10.07
N LEU A 303 -15.08 -28.15 -9.88
CA LEU A 303 -15.09 -29.36 -9.06
C LEU A 303 -15.13 -30.62 -9.94
N ASP A 304 -14.44 -31.66 -9.51
CA ASP A 304 -14.56 -33.01 -10.08
C ASP A 304 -15.78 -33.77 -9.52
N ASP A 305 -15.99 -35.01 -9.99
CA ASP A 305 -17.10 -35.87 -9.58
C ASP A 305 -17.11 -36.20 -8.07
N ASP A 306 -15.99 -36.07 -7.39
CA ASP A 306 -15.84 -36.31 -5.95
C ASP A 306 -15.95 -35.00 -5.14
N GLY A 307 -16.19 -33.87 -5.81
CA GLY A 307 -16.28 -32.55 -5.19
C GLY A 307 -14.93 -31.95 -4.82
N LYS A 308 -13.82 -32.42 -5.43
CA LYS A 308 -12.49 -31.83 -5.27
C LYS A 308 -12.25 -30.75 -6.34
N VAL A 309 -11.58 -29.67 -5.96
CA VAL A 309 -11.21 -28.60 -6.90
C VAL A 309 -10.23 -29.14 -7.95
N ASP A 310 -10.61 -29.03 -9.23
CA ASP A 310 -9.75 -29.30 -10.37
C ASP A 310 -8.82 -28.12 -10.61
N THR A 311 -7.56 -28.28 -10.18
CA THR A 311 -6.49 -27.28 -10.32
C THR A 311 -6.00 -27.09 -11.75
N ARG A 312 -6.37 -27.98 -12.69
CA ARG A 312 -6.05 -27.81 -14.10
C ARG A 312 -6.98 -26.81 -14.76
N LEU A 313 -8.26 -26.84 -14.39
CA LEU A 313 -9.32 -25.99 -14.95
C LEU A 313 -9.45 -24.67 -14.19
N THR A 314 -9.31 -24.69 -12.87
CA THR A 314 -9.39 -23.49 -12.02
C THR A 314 -8.15 -22.62 -12.24
N LYS A 315 -8.34 -21.42 -12.80
CA LYS A 315 -7.28 -20.42 -13.04
C LYS A 315 -7.38 -19.21 -12.14
N ASP A 316 -8.59 -18.89 -11.70
CA ASP A 316 -8.81 -17.78 -10.80
C ASP A 316 -8.30 -18.13 -9.40
N SER A 317 -7.86 -17.11 -8.68
CA SER A 317 -7.39 -17.27 -7.30
C SER A 317 -7.91 -16.14 -6.43
N VAL A 318 -8.35 -16.50 -5.23
CA VAL A 318 -8.69 -15.53 -4.19
C VAL A 318 -7.47 -15.32 -3.32
N TRP A 319 -6.95 -14.10 -3.32
CA TRP A 319 -5.82 -13.72 -2.48
C TRP A 319 -6.29 -13.61 -1.04
N ASN A 320 -5.53 -14.16 -0.10
CA ASN A 320 -5.85 -14.05 1.33
C ASN A 320 -6.01 -12.58 1.73
N TYR A 321 -5.09 -11.76 1.25
CA TYR A 321 -5.19 -10.32 1.24
C TYR A 321 -4.44 -9.74 0.04
N HIS A 322 -4.84 -8.54 -0.38
CA HIS A 322 -4.14 -7.70 -1.35
C HIS A 322 -3.98 -6.29 -0.78
N CYS A 323 -2.91 -5.60 -1.18
CA CYS A 323 -2.61 -4.26 -0.69
C CYS A 323 -2.44 -3.29 -1.85
N TRP A 324 -3.12 -2.15 -1.78
CA TRP A 324 -2.99 -1.02 -2.69
C TRP A 324 -2.93 0.30 -1.92
N ASN A 325 -3.01 1.43 -2.63
CA ASN A 325 -3.03 2.75 -2.02
C ASN A 325 -4.32 3.51 -2.36
N GLU A 326 -4.69 4.40 -1.47
CA GLU A 326 -5.61 5.48 -1.80
C GLU A 326 -4.88 6.82 -1.77
N ALA A 327 -5.14 7.65 -2.76
CA ALA A 327 -4.63 9.02 -2.87
C ALA A 327 -5.79 10.03 -2.85
N TRP A 328 -5.71 11.04 -2.00
CA TRP A 328 -6.76 12.06 -1.88
C TRP A 328 -6.59 13.16 -2.92
N MET A 329 -7.61 13.36 -3.76
CA MET A 329 -7.64 14.47 -4.72
C MET A 329 -9.03 14.77 -5.27
N THR A 330 -9.18 15.95 -5.83
CA THR A 330 -10.29 16.28 -6.72
C THR A 330 -10.18 15.57 -8.06
N ARG A 331 -11.33 15.32 -8.72
CA ARG A 331 -11.44 14.69 -10.05
C ARG A 331 -12.14 15.61 -11.05
N PRO A 332 -11.49 16.71 -11.48
CA PRO A 332 -12.09 17.66 -12.44
C PRO A 332 -12.35 17.06 -13.83
N ASP A 333 -11.80 15.88 -14.11
CA ASP A 333 -12.05 15.09 -15.30
C ASP A 333 -13.33 14.23 -15.22
N LEU A 334 -13.97 14.15 -14.04
CA LEU A 334 -15.20 13.42 -13.78
C LEU A 334 -16.35 14.37 -13.38
N PRO A 335 -17.61 13.90 -13.39
CA PRO A 335 -18.71 14.64 -12.77
C PRO A 335 -18.45 14.95 -11.28
N VAL A 336 -19.12 15.99 -10.77
CA VAL A 336 -19.02 16.37 -9.36
C VAL A 336 -19.44 15.20 -8.46
N GLY A 337 -18.69 14.98 -7.38
CA GLY A 337 -18.97 13.92 -6.40
C GLY A 337 -17.98 12.75 -6.44
N PHE A 338 -17.12 12.64 -7.46
CA PHE A 338 -16.14 11.55 -7.59
C PHE A 338 -14.71 11.90 -7.16
N GLY A 339 -14.52 13.06 -6.52
CA GLY A 339 -13.27 13.40 -5.81
C GLY A 339 -13.10 12.60 -4.51
N GLY A 340 -12.15 13.00 -3.68
CA GLY A 340 -11.83 12.31 -2.42
C GLY A 340 -10.81 11.19 -2.64
N TRP A 341 -10.99 10.06 -1.97
CA TRP A 341 -10.08 8.91 -2.09
C TRP A 341 -10.17 8.23 -3.46
N GLN A 342 -8.99 8.03 -4.06
CA GLN A 342 -8.82 7.36 -5.34
C GLN A 342 -7.93 6.14 -5.17
N VAL A 343 -8.39 4.96 -5.59
CA VAL A 343 -7.62 3.72 -5.61
C VAL A 343 -6.53 3.80 -6.67
N VAL A 344 -5.29 3.55 -6.26
CA VAL A 344 -4.13 3.43 -7.15
C VAL A 344 -3.33 2.21 -6.71
N ASP A 345 -3.08 1.30 -7.65
CA ASP A 345 -2.35 0.07 -7.36
C ASP A 345 -1.12 -0.06 -8.27
N GLY A 346 0.04 -0.16 -7.62
CA GLY A 346 1.33 -0.36 -8.28
C GLY A 346 1.70 -1.83 -8.48
N THR A 347 0.85 -2.77 -8.04
CA THR A 347 1.04 -4.20 -8.22
C THR A 347 0.72 -4.60 -9.66
N PRO A 348 1.60 -5.31 -10.38
CA PRO A 348 1.34 -5.72 -11.75
C PRO A 348 0.41 -6.94 -11.77
N GLN A 349 -0.91 -6.70 -11.79
CA GLN A 349 -1.96 -7.71 -11.94
C GLN A 349 -2.42 -7.78 -13.40
N GLU A 350 -3.13 -6.74 -13.85
CA GLU A 350 -3.66 -6.62 -15.21
C GLU A 350 -3.09 -5.40 -15.95
N THR A 351 -3.13 -5.46 -17.28
CA THR A 351 -2.69 -4.33 -18.10
C THR A 351 -3.82 -3.33 -18.34
N SER A 352 -3.51 -2.04 -18.19
CA SER A 352 -4.38 -0.93 -18.57
C SER A 352 -3.69 -0.06 -19.61
N ASP A 353 -4.31 0.05 -20.79
CA ASP A 353 -3.73 0.62 -22.01
C ASP A 353 -2.40 -0.05 -22.43
N GLY A 354 -2.27 -1.35 -22.18
CA GLY A 354 -1.07 -2.14 -22.53
C GLY A 354 0.10 -2.01 -21.56
N MET A 355 -0.10 -1.40 -20.38
CA MET A 355 0.91 -1.30 -19.31
C MET A 355 0.35 -1.85 -17.99
N TYR A 356 1.19 -2.48 -17.16
CA TYR A 356 0.85 -2.92 -15.82
C TYR A 356 0.74 -1.73 -14.86
N ARG A 357 -0.47 -1.21 -14.71
CA ARG A 357 -0.83 -0.06 -13.88
C ARG A 357 -2.32 -0.06 -13.58
N CYS A 358 -2.71 0.45 -12.42
CA CYS A 358 -4.12 0.57 -12.05
C CYS A 358 -4.40 1.92 -11.39
N GLY A 359 -5.55 2.52 -11.74
CA GLY A 359 -6.06 3.76 -11.16
C GLY A 359 -5.45 5.05 -11.75
N PRO A 360 -5.85 6.23 -11.25
CA PRO A 360 -6.73 6.46 -10.09
C PRO A 360 -8.22 6.18 -10.35
N ALA A 361 -8.81 5.22 -9.63
CA ALA A 361 -10.24 4.91 -9.65
C ALA A 361 -10.95 5.55 -8.45
N SER A 362 -12.07 6.25 -8.65
CA SER A 362 -12.81 6.86 -7.54
C SER A 362 -13.46 5.79 -6.66
N VAL A 363 -13.15 5.78 -5.36
CA VAL A 363 -13.79 4.86 -4.39
C VAL A 363 -15.31 5.04 -4.40
N GLN A 364 -15.78 6.27 -4.54
CA GLN A 364 -17.21 6.57 -4.65
C GLN A 364 -17.85 5.98 -5.93
N ALA A 365 -17.11 5.97 -7.04
CA ALA A 365 -17.58 5.35 -8.29
C ALA A 365 -17.65 3.83 -8.14
N ILE A 366 -16.65 3.22 -7.50
CA ILE A 366 -16.63 1.78 -7.18
C ILE A 366 -17.85 1.43 -6.32
N LYS A 367 -18.09 2.14 -5.22
CA LYS A 367 -19.25 1.88 -4.32
C LYS A 367 -20.59 1.86 -5.03
N HIS A 368 -20.80 2.74 -5.99
CA HIS A 368 -22.07 2.87 -6.70
C HIS A 368 -22.12 2.10 -8.03
N GLY A 369 -21.08 1.32 -8.37
CA GLY A 369 -21.01 0.60 -9.64
C GLY A 369 -20.86 1.48 -10.88
N HIS A 370 -20.48 2.76 -10.74
CA HIS A 370 -20.24 3.67 -11.86
C HIS A 370 -18.85 3.44 -12.50
N VAL A 371 -18.62 2.20 -12.92
CA VAL A 371 -17.34 1.69 -13.43
C VAL A 371 -17.00 2.15 -14.85
N CYS A 372 -17.87 2.92 -15.50
CA CYS A 372 -17.57 3.59 -16.76
C CYS A 372 -16.58 4.76 -16.59
N PHE A 373 -16.41 5.27 -15.37
CA PHE A 373 -15.49 6.36 -15.13
C PHE A 373 -14.05 5.86 -15.05
N GLN A 374 -13.18 6.55 -15.78
CA GLN A 374 -11.74 6.29 -15.73
C GLN A 374 -11.18 6.52 -14.32
N PHE A 375 -10.14 5.82 -13.89
CA PHE A 375 -9.40 4.78 -14.61
C PHE A 375 -9.64 3.42 -13.94
N ASP A 376 -9.68 2.34 -14.73
CA ASP A 376 -9.63 0.95 -14.23
C ASP A 376 -10.70 0.56 -13.19
N ALA A 377 -11.76 1.35 -13.05
CA ALA A 377 -12.83 1.11 -12.09
C ALA A 377 -13.50 -0.29 -12.21
N PRO A 378 -13.68 -0.89 -13.40
CA PRO A 378 -14.21 -2.24 -13.51
C PRO A 378 -13.34 -3.29 -12.81
N PHE A 379 -12.02 -3.16 -12.94
CA PHE A 379 -11.06 -4.08 -12.33
C PHE A 379 -11.11 -3.98 -10.81
N VAL A 380 -10.99 -2.75 -10.27
CA VAL A 380 -11.04 -2.53 -8.81
C VAL A 380 -12.39 -2.96 -8.22
N TYR A 381 -13.50 -2.71 -8.94
CA TYR A 381 -14.82 -3.17 -8.52
C TYR A 381 -14.88 -4.70 -8.41
N ALA A 382 -14.28 -5.43 -9.36
CA ALA A 382 -14.22 -6.88 -9.32
C ALA A 382 -13.38 -7.40 -8.14
N GLU A 383 -12.28 -6.73 -7.77
CA GLU A 383 -11.45 -7.13 -6.62
C GLU A 383 -12.22 -7.18 -5.29
N VAL A 384 -13.30 -6.41 -5.16
CA VAL A 384 -14.08 -6.26 -3.91
C VAL A 384 -15.52 -6.81 -3.96
N ASN A 385 -16.08 -7.08 -5.16
CA ASN A 385 -17.49 -7.49 -5.34
C ASN A 385 -17.69 -8.74 -6.22
N SER A 386 -16.64 -9.53 -6.51
CA SER A 386 -16.83 -10.76 -7.31
C SER A 386 -17.55 -11.88 -6.54
N ASP A 387 -18.42 -12.61 -7.23
CA ASP A 387 -19.06 -13.82 -6.70
C ASP A 387 -18.16 -15.05 -6.95
N ILE A 388 -18.16 -16.01 -6.02
CA ILE A 388 -17.43 -17.28 -6.19
C ILE A 388 -18.41 -18.37 -6.61
N PHE A 389 -18.14 -19.00 -7.77
CA PHE A 389 -18.94 -20.10 -8.31
C PHE A 389 -18.20 -21.42 -8.17
N TYR A 390 -18.84 -22.39 -7.51
CA TYR A 390 -18.36 -23.77 -7.48
C TYR A 390 -19.13 -24.57 -8.54
N THR A 391 -18.44 -24.92 -9.62
CA THR A 391 -19.04 -25.56 -10.79
C THR A 391 -18.49 -26.96 -10.97
N ARG A 392 -19.35 -27.98 -10.92
CA ARG A 392 -18.95 -29.35 -11.25
C ARG A 392 -18.97 -29.56 -12.77
N MET A 393 -17.89 -30.14 -13.28
CA MET A 393 -17.78 -30.56 -14.68
C MET A 393 -18.22 -32.01 -14.82
N GLU A 394 -19.31 -32.25 -15.53
CA GLU A 394 -19.78 -33.61 -15.80
C GLU A 394 -18.98 -34.26 -16.94
N LYS A 395 -18.94 -35.60 -16.96
CA LYS A 395 -18.18 -36.38 -17.96
C LYS A 395 -18.62 -36.15 -19.41
N ASN A 396 -19.87 -35.75 -19.62
CA ASN A 396 -20.45 -35.36 -20.91
C ASN A 396 -20.08 -33.91 -21.32
N GLY A 397 -19.35 -33.18 -20.47
CA GLY A 397 -18.96 -31.79 -20.70
C GLY A 397 -19.94 -30.73 -20.19
N THR A 398 -21.07 -31.10 -19.58
CA THR A 398 -21.99 -30.11 -18.99
C THR A 398 -21.47 -29.53 -17.68
N GLN A 399 -21.79 -28.25 -17.45
CA GLN A 399 -21.44 -27.51 -16.24
C GLN A 399 -22.65 -27.42 -15.31
N VAL A 400 -22.47 -27.84 -14.05
CA VAL A 400 -23.52 -27.75 -13.03
C VAL A 400 -23.00 -26.86 -11.90
N VAL A 401 -23.70 -25.75 -11.64
CA VAL A 401 -23.38 -24.88 -10.51
C VAL A 401 -23.89 -25.54 -9.23
N GLU A 402 -22.96 -25.91 -8.35
CA GLU A 402 -23.24 -26.62 -7.10
C GLU A 402 -23.39 -25.65 -5.92
N ASN A 403 -22.66 -24.53 -5.94
CA ASN A 403 -22.73 -23.49 -4.91
C ASN A 403 -22.31 -22.12 -5.44
N ILE A 404 -22.88 -21.05 -4.88
CA ILE A 404 -22.51 -19.65 -5.15
C ILE A 404 -22.28 -18.97 -3.81
N ASP A 405 -21.10 -18.39 -3.62
CA ASP A 405 -20.72 -17.61 -2.45
C ASP A 405 -20.57 -16.15 -2.85
N THR A 406 -21.50 -15.31 -2.40
CA THR A 406 -21.63 -13.90 -2.79
C THR A 406 -21.05 -12.94 -1.75
N SER A 407 -20.60 -13.42 -0.59
CA SER A 407 -20.23 -12.55 0.54
C SER A 407 -18.76 -12.62 0.94
N ARG A 408 -18.00 -13.55 0.34
CA ARG A 408 -16.62 -13.81 0.73
C ARG A 408 -15.60 -12.82 0.17
N ILE A 409 -15.79 -12.35 -1.07
CA ILE A 409 -14.85 -11.41 -1.69
C ILE A 409 -15.03 -10.02 -1.08
N GLY A 410 -13.91 -9.34 -0.82
CA GLY A 410 -13.94 -8.02 -0.23
C GLY A 410 -14.59 -7.96 1.15
N GLN A 411 -14.55 -9.07 1.91
CA GLN A 411 -15.27 -9.20 3.18
C GLN A 411 -14.80 -8.22 4.28
N LEU A 412 -13.57 -7.70 4.15
CA LEU A 412 -13.00 -6.73 5.07
C LEU A 412 -11.95 -5.90 4.33
N ILE A 413 -12.09 -4.57 4.35
CA ILE A 413 -11.14 -3.62 3.76
C ILE A 413 -10.73 -2.64 4.85
N VAL A 414 -9.43 -2.56 5.12
CA VAL A 414 -8.92 -1.84 6.29
C VAL A 414 -7.73 -0.95 5.98
N THR A 415 -7.57 0.08 6.79
CA THR A 415 -6.41 0.99 6.81
C THR A 415 -5.99 1.28 8.25
N LYS A 416 -4.82 1.89 8.43
CA LYS A 416 -4.39 2.42 9.73
C LYS A 416 -5.29 3.58 10.15
N GLU A 417 -5.68 3.62 11.41
CA GLU A 417 -6.45 4.74 11.99
C GLU A 417 -5.62 6.03 12.09
N VAL A 418 -6.30 7.17 12.13
CA VAL A 418 -5.68 8.49 12.28
C VAL A 418 -5.10 8.63 13.68
N GLY A 419 -3.78 8.85 13.77
CA GLY A 419 -3.10 9.13 15.04
C GLY A 419 -2.83 7.92 15.94
N GLY A 420 -3.17 6.70 15.50
CA GLY A 420 -2.96 5.45 16.25
C GLY A 420 -2.48 4.30 15.37
N ASP A 421 -2.03 3.21 16.00
CA ASP A 421 -1.60 1.98 15.30
C ASP A 421 -2.76 0.99 15.08
N GLY A 422 -3.98 1.36 15.50
CA GLY A 422 -5.19 0.56 15.34
C GLY A 422 -5.67 0.46 13.90
N MET A 423 -6.59 -0.48 13.70
CA MET A 423 -7.22 -0.76 12.42
C MET A 423 -8.52 0.03 12.29
N MET A 424 -8.70 0.70 11.15
CA MET A 424 -9.95 1.32 10.73
C MET A 424 -10.55 0.49 9.60
N ASP A 425 -11.78 0.01 9.81
CA ASP A 425 -12.57 -0.67 8.78
C ASP A 425 -13.22 0.37 7.87
N ILE A 426 -12.94 0.25 6.57
CA ILE A 426 -13.45 1.13 5.51
C ILE A 426 -14.22 0.33 4.44
N THR A 427 -14.68 -0.88 4.76
CA THR A 427 -15.40 -1.76 3.82
C THR A 427 -16.63 -1.06 3.22
N GLU A 428 -17.37 -0.33 4.07
CA GLU A 428 -18.55 0.42 3.63
C GLU A 428 -18.22 1.63 2.74
N GLU A 429 -16.95 2.03 2.59
CA GLU A 429 -16.54 3.04 1.60
C GLU A 429 -16.49 2.44 0.18
N TYR A 430 -16.26 1.12 0.04
CA TYR A 430 -16.12 0.44 -1.24
C TYR A 430 -17.38 -0.28 -1.73
N LYS A 431 -18.22 -0.75 -0.80
CA LYS A 431 -19.44 -1.49 -1.15
C LYS A 431 -20.54 -1.25 -0.14
N PHE A 432 -21.78 -1.47 -0.57
CA PHE A 432 -22.93 -1.48 0.32
C PHE A 432 -22.98 -2.79 1.11
N ARG A 433 -23.81 -2.82 2.15
CA ARG A 433 -23.97 -4.01 2.99
C ARG A 433 -24.59 -5.14 2.16
N GLU A 434 -23.99 -6.33 2.26
CA GLU A 434 -24.45 -7.54 1.59
C GLU A 434 -25.96 -7.76 1.79
N GLY A 435 -26.69 -7.96 0.69
CA GLY A 435 -28.12 -8.22 0.67
C GLY A 435 -29.01 -6.98 0.78
N SER A 436 -28.46 -5.76 0.78
CA SER A 436 -29.24 -4.53 0.71
C SER A 436 -29.73 -4.24 -0.72
N ASP A 437 -30.75 -3.40 -0.87
CA ASP A 437 -31.25 -3.03 -2.20
C ASP A 437 -30.22 -2.17 -2.97
N GLU A 438 -29.41 -1.38 -2.26
CA GLU A 438 -28.33 -0.57 -2.82
C GLU A 438 -27.17 -1.42 -3.36
N GLU A 439 -26.83 -2.53 -2.69
CA GLU A 439 -25.81 -3.48 -3.15
C GLU A 439 -26.22 -4.07 -4.51
N ARG A 440 -27.46 -4.55 -4.62
CA ARG A 440 -28.00 -5.07 -5.88
C ARG A 440 -28.01 -4.01 -6.99
N LEU A 441 -28.45 -2.79 -6.67
CA LEU A 441 -28.50 -1.70 -7.65
C LEU A 441 -27.11 -1.29 -8.14
N ALA A 442 -26.11 -1.26 -7.25
CA ALA A 442 -24.72 -0.99 -7.62
C ALA A 442 -24.17 -2.08 -8.56
N LEU A 443 -24.47 -3.35 -8.28
CA LEU A 443 -24.09 -4.47 -9.13
C LEU A 443 -24.74 -4.39 -10.52
N GLU A 444 -26.05 -4.12 -10.59
CA GLU A 444 -26.77 -3.92 -11.86
C GLU A 444 -26.17 -2.77 -12.68
N THR A 445 -25.79 -1.69 -12.00
CA THR A 445 -25.14 -0.52 -12.60
C THR A 445 -23.77 -0.88 -13.16
N ALA A 446 -22.95 -1.65 -12.41
CA ALA A 446 -21.63 -2.09 -12.87
C ALA A 446 -21.74 -2.98 -14.13
N VAL A 447 -22.71 -3.90 -14.14
CA VAL A 447 -22.98 -4.77 -15.29
C VAL A 447 -23.39 -3.96 -16.52
N MET A 448 -24.24 -2.93 -16.33
CA MET A 448 -24.65 -2.03 -17.41
C MET A 448 -23.45 -1.32 -18.09
N TYR A 449 -22.42 -0.97 -17.31
CA TYR A 449 -21.26 -0.21 -17.79
C TYR A 449 -20.11 -1.08 -18.32
N GLY A 450 -20.34 -2.36 -18.58
CA GLY A 450 -19.41 -3.21 -19.32
C GLY A 450 -18.74 -4.29 -18.49
N VAL A 451 -19.12 -4.44 -17.22
CA VAL A 451 -18.69 -5.59 -16.43
C VAL A 451 -19.50 -6.82 -16.84
N LYS A 452 -18.84 -7.85 -17.36
CA LYS A 452 -19.51 -8.97 -18.04
C LYS A 452 -20.00 -10.01 -17.04
N LYS A 453 -21.22 -9.88 -16.52
CA LYS A 453 -21.87 -11.01 -15.83
C LYS A 453 -22.33 -12.03 -16.88
N GLN A 454 -21.71 -13.21 -16.93
CA GLN A 454 -22.24 -14.31 -17.74
C GLN A 454 -23.67 -14.63 -17.24
N SER A 455 -24.62 -14.71 -18.17
CA SER A 455 -26.04 -14.84 -17.86
C SER A 455 -26.31 -16.10 -17.03
N ILE A 456 -26.86 -15.91 -15.83
CA ILE A 456 -27.38 -16.96 -14.92
C ILE A 456 -28.66 -17.62 -15.49
N GLN A 457 -29.15 -17.17 -16.67
CA GLN A 457 -30.42 -17.62 -17.24
C GLN A 457 -30.47 -19.12 -17.63
N ASP A 458 -29.36 -19.86 -17.56
CA ASP A 458 -29.32 -21.30 -17.87
C ASP A 458 -28.98 -22.23 -16.69
N THR A 459 -28.99 -21.77 -15.43
CA THR A 459 -28.66 -22.64 -14.28
C THR A 459 -29.80 -22.79 -13.28
N THR A 460 -30.38 -24.00 -13.21
CA THR A 460 -31.25 -24.50 -12.14
C THR A 460 -30.48 -24.65 -10.82
N TYR A 461 -29.93 -23.57 -10.26
CA TYR A 461 -29.36 -23.59 -8.91
C TYR A 461 -30.49 -23.58 -7.87
N GLN A 462 -30.59 -24.66 -7.10
CA GLN A 462 -31.55 -24.82 -6.00
C GLN A 462 -30.78 -24.91 -4.68
N PRO A 463 -30.62 -23.80 -3.92
CA PRO A 463 -29.81 -23.80 -2.70
C PRO A 463 -30.28 -24.89 -1.72
N GLN A 464 -29.34 -25.55 -1.04
CA GLN A 464 -29.66 -26.45 0.06
C GLN A 464 -29.88 -25.66 1.34
N THR A 465 -31.08 -25.70 1.91
CA THR A 465 -31.41 -24.98 3.15
C THR A 465 -31.44 -25.86 4.40
N ASP A 466 -31.40 -27.18 4.22
CA ASP A 466 -31.64 -28.15 5.30
C ASP A 466 -30.44 -28.37 6.21
N VAL A 467 -29.23 -28.32 5.65
CA VAL A 467 -27.98 -28.57 6.37
C VAL A 467 -27.00 -27.45 6.04
N ASP A 468 -26.48 -26.79 7.07
CA ASP A 468 -25.32 -25.90 6.95
C ASP A 468 -24.05 -26.67 7.30
N MET A 469 -22.93 -26.24 6.72
CA MET A 469 -21.59 -26.69 7.07
C MET A 469 -20.69 -25.47 7.27
N ASP A 470 -19.83 -25.52 8.28
CA ASP A 470 -18.71 -24.60 8.45
C ASP A 470 -17.54 -25.32 9.11
N PHE A 471 -16.35 -24.71 9.15
CA PHE A 471 -15.24 -25.22 9.94
C PHE A 471 -14.42 -24.11 10.59
N GLN A 472 -13.72 -24.47 11.65
CA GLN A 472 -12.79 -23.59 12.37
C GLN A 472 -11.46 -24.30 12.60
N ALA A 473 -10.36 -23.58 12.43
CA ALA A 473 -9.04 -24.07 12.78
C ALA A 473 -8.59 -23.51 14.13
N GLN A 474 -8.02 -24.37 14.96
CA GLN A 474 -7.38 -23.97 16.20
C GLN A 474 -6.19 -23.05 15.90
N LYS A 475 -6.08 -21.93 16.62
CA LYS A 475 -4.88 -21.07 16.56
C LYS A 475 -3.64 -21.88 16.94
N ALA A 476 -2.61 -21.82 16.11
CA ALA A 476 -1.43 -22.66 16.26
C ALA A 476 -0.16 -21.89 15.91
N VAL A 477 0.87 -22.11 16.71
CA VAL A 477 2.21 -21.57 16.47
C VAL A 477 2.94 -22.43 15.45
N LEU A 478 3.71 -21.79 14.58
CA LEU A 478 4.56 -22.44 13.60
C LEU A 478 5.44 -23.54 14.25
N GLY A 479 5.32 -24.76 13.74
CA GLY A 479 6.09 -25.93 14.22
C GLY A 479 5.32 -26.84 15.20
N ASN A 480 4.08 -26.50 15.54
CA ASN A 480 3.22 -27.29 16.43
C ASN A 480 2.06 -27.98 15.68
N ASP A 481 1.55 -29.05 16.29
CA ASP A 481 0.34 -29.73 15.82
C ASP A 481 -0.90 -28.90 16.18
N PHE A 482 -1.96 -29.00 15.37
CA PHE A 482 -3.23 -28.29 15.61
C PHE A 482 -4.43 -29.05 15.06
N LYS A 483 -5.64 -28.57 15.39
CA LYS A 483 -6.89 -29.20 14.95
C LYS A 483 -7.71 -28.30 14.04
N VAL A 484 -8.43 -28.91 13.11
CA VAL A 484 -9.51 -28.28 12.34
C VAL A 484 -10.82 -28.99 12.67
N THR A 485 -11.81 -28.25 13.16
CA THR A 485 -13.11 -28.78 13.59
C THR A 485 -14.17 -28.40 12.56
N ILE A 486 -14.74 -29.41 11.90
CA ILE A 486 -15.82 -29.27 10.91
C ILE A 486 -17.16 -29.42 11.65
N THR A 487 -18.10 -28.52 11.44
CA THR A 487 -19.42 -28.54 12.08
C THR A 487 -20.52 -28.56 11.04
N PHE A 488 -21.43 -29.53 11.18
CA PHE A 488 -22.67 -29.62 10.43
C PHE A 488 -23.83 -29.22 11.31
N LYS A 489 -24.76 -28.41 10.79
CA LYS A 489 -26.00 -28.03 11.47
C LYS A 489 -27.19 -28.45 10.63
N ASN A 490 -27.87 -29.52 11.03
CA ASN A 490 -29.09 -29.99 10.39
C ASN A 490 -30.29 -29.22 10.97
N LYS A 491 -30.88 -28.34 10.15
CA LYS A 491 -32.06 -27.53 10.49
C LYS A 491 -33.37 -28.26 10.21
N SER A 492 -33.31 -29.37 9.48
CA SER A 492 -34.48 -30.15 9.10
C SER A 492 -34.85 -31.17 10.17
N ARG A 493 -36.04 -31.76 10.04
CA ARG A 493 -36.46 -32.91 10.84
C ARG A 493 -36.03 -34.26 10.24
N ASN A 494 -35.36 -34.24 9.09
CA ASN A 494 -34.89 -35.44 8.42
C ASN A 494 -33.51 -35.83 8.96
N SER A 495 -33.19 -37.13 8.93
CA SER A 495 -31.83 -37.60 9.17
C SER A 495 -31.11 -37.69 7.83
N TYR A 496 -29.85 -37.27 7.80
CA TYR A 496 -29.02 -37.28 6.61
C TYR A 496 -27.69 -37.98 6.86
N THR A 497 -27.05 -38.42 5.78
CA THR A 497 -25.69 -38.92 5.78
C THR A 497 -24.84 -38.06 4.86
N ALA A 498 -23.81 -37.42 5.41
CA ALA A 498 -22.89 -36.60 4.64
C ALA A 498 -21.58 -37.35 4.37
N THR A 499 -21.23 -37.50 3.10
CA THR A 499 -19.90 -37.96 2.70
C THR A 499 -18.99 -36.73 2.58
N THR A 500 -18.03 -36.60 3.49
CA THR A 500 -17.22 -35.38 3.64
C THR A 500 -15.79 -35.62 3.21
N TYR A 501 -15.27 -34.70 2.40
CA TYR A 501 -13.91 -34.60 1.94
C TYR A 501 -13.23 -33.39 2.57
N PHE A 502 -12.06 -33.62 3.17
CA PHE A 502 -11.20 -32.59 3.73
C PHE A 502 -9.86 -32.59 2.99
N SER A 503 -9.45 -31.42 2.50
CA SER A 503 -8.15 -31.19 1.88
C SER A 503 -7.46 -30.01 2.54
N GLY A 504 -6.21 -30.22 2.96
CA GLY A 504 -5.32 -29.17 3.44
C GLY A 504 -4.21 -28.92 2.42
N ASN A 505 -4.11 -27.68 1.95
CA ASN A 505 -3.13 -27.24 0.96
C ASN A 505 -2.23 -26.15 1.53
N ILE A 506 -0.93 -26.23 1.25
CA ILE A 506 0.00 -25.13 1.49
C ILE A 506 -0.16 -24.16 0.32
N VAL A 507 -0.42 -22.89 0.64
CA VAL A 507 -0.70 -21.86 -0.35
C VAL A 507 0.21 -20.65 -0.15
N PHE A 508 0.50 -19.96 -1.25
CA PHE A 508 0.99 -18.59 -1.18
C PHE A 508 -0.10 -17.67 -0.62
N TYR A 509 0.25 -16.48 -0.12
CA TYR A 509 -0.76 -15.52 0.32
C TYR A 509 -1.70 -15.09 -0.83
N THR A 510 -1.27 -15.26 -2.08
CA THR A 510 -2.08 -15.05 -3.29
C THR A 510 -3.16 -16.11 -3.50
N GLY A 511 -3.23 -17.13 -2.63
CA GLY A 511 -4.14 -18.26 -2.76
C GLY A 511 -3.66 -19.35 -3.73
N VAL A 512 -2.54 -19.16 -4.41
CA VAL A 512 -1.98 -20.17 -5.32
C VAL A 512 -1.50 -21.39 -4.53
N PRO A 513 -2.00 -22.61 -4.82
CA PRO A 513 -1.59 -23.81 -4.11
C PRO A 513 -0.21 -24.30 -4.57
N LYS A 514 0.61 -24.73 -3.60
CA LYS A 514 1.90 -25.41 -3.85
C LYS A 514 1.76 -26.92 -3.75
N SER A 515 1.21 -27.42 -2.65
CA SER A 515 1.08 -28.86 -2.40
C SER A 515 -0.09 -29.17 -1.46
N GLU A 516 -0.76 -30.30 -1.72
CA GLU A 516 -1.74 -30.90 -0.80
C GLU A 516 -0.96 -31.71 0.24
N PHE A 517 -1.05 -31.32 1.52
CA PHE A 517 -0.30 -31.95 2.61
C PHE A 517 -1.17 -32.86 3.49
N LYS A 518 -2.51 -32.68 3.42
CA LYS A 518 -3.48 -33.47 4.19
C LYS A 518 -4.67 -33.81 3.32
N LYS A 519 -5.03 -35.10 3.30
CA LYS A 519 -6.28 -35.61 2.72
C LYS A 519 -6.98 -36.46 3.75
N HIS A 520 -8.27 -36.21 3.97
CA HIS A 520 -9.08 -37.00 4.88
C HIS A 520 -10.51 -37.11 4.36
N SER A 521 -11.14 -38.26 4.53
CA SER A 521 -12.52 -38.49 4.11
C SER A 521 -13.23 -39.29 5.18
N PHE A 522 -14.47 -38.91 5.47
CA PHE A 522 -15.29 -39.57 6.48
C PHE A 522 -16.77 -39.44 6.14
N SER A 523 -17.57 -40.35 6.68
CA SER A 523 -19.03 -40.28 6.61
C SER A 523 -19.58 -39.80 7.94
N ALA A 524 -20.41 -38.76 7.91
CA ALA A 524 -21.05 -38.18 9.08
C ALA A 524 -22.55 -38.49 9.06
N LYS A 525 -23.08 -39.06 10.14
CA LYS A 525 -24.52 -39.18 10.34
C LYS A 525 -25.02 -37.88 10.99
N LEU A 526 -25.98 -37.22 10.35
CA LEU A 526 -26.54 -35.95 10.79
C LEU A 526 -27.93 -36.19 11.38
N GLU A 527 -28.03 -36.09 12.71
CA GLU A 527 -29.29 -36.28 13.40
C GLU A 527 -30.23 -35.07 13.17
N PRO A 528 -31.56 -35.28 13.12
CA PRO A 528 -32.53 -34.20 12.96
C PRO A 528 -32.35 -33.06 13.97
N SER A 529 -32.52 -31.82 13.52
CA SER A 529 -32.51 -30.62 14.37
C SER A 529 -31.29 -30.51 15.31
N SER A 530 -30.12 -30.97 14.87
CA SER A 530 -28.93 -31.08 15.72
C SER A 530 -27.67 -30.54 15.03
N SER A 531 -26.66 -30.24 15.84
CA SER A 531 -25.31 -29.93 15.35
C SER A 531 -24.36 -31.07 15.66
N SER A 532 -23.48 -31.41 14.73
CA SER A 532 -22.44 -32.44 14.88
C SER A 532 -21.08 -31.88 14.47
N SER A 533 -20.03 -32.20 15.21
CA SER A 533 -18.68 -31.70 14.96
C SER A 533 -17.66 -32.82 14.85
N PHE A 534 -16.69 -32.65 13.95
CA PHE A 534 -15.66 -33.63 13.61
C PHE A 534 -14.27 -32.98 13.59
N ASP A 535 -13.33 -33.52 14.36
CA ASP A 535 -11.96 -33.01 14.47
C ASP A 535 -11.02 -33.70 13.48
N VAL A 536 -10.26 -32.90 12.73
CA VAL A 536 -9.12 -33.36 11.91
C VAL A 536 -7.83 -32.84 12.53
N VAL A 537 -6.95 -33.75 12.97
CA VAL A 537 -5.65 -33.39 13.54
C VAL A 537 -4.62 -33.18 12.43
N ILE A 538 -3.94 -32.03 12.46
CA ILE A 538 -2.85 -31.64 11.59
C ILE A 538 -1.54 -31.68 12.36
N LYS A 539 -0.63 -32.58 11.98
CA LYS A 539 0.69 -32.70 12.62
C LYS A 539 1.71 -31.77 11.96
N SER A 540 2.60 -31.20 12.76
CA SER A 540 3.73 -30.38 12.32
C SER A 540 4.58 -31.04 11.24
N SER A 541 4.82 -32.36 11.36
CA SER A 541 5.55 -33.13 10.38
C SER A 541 4.89 -33.19 8.99
N GLU A 542 3.57 -32.98 8.90
CA GLU A 542 2.83 -33.04 7.65
C GLU A 542 3.04 -31.77 6.79
N TYR A 543 3.26 -30.61 7.41
CA TYR A 543 3.36 -29.33 6.69
C TYR A 543 4.74 -28.68 6.71
N MET A 544 5.59 -28.97 7.71
CA MET A 544 6.83 -28.22 7.94
C MET A 544 7.84 -28.28 6.79
N ARG A 545 7.86 -29.37 6.01
CA ARG A 545 8.80 -29.56 4.91
C ARG A 545 8.52 -28.64 3.72
N ASP A 546 7.24 -28.40 3.46
CA ASP A 546 6.79 -27.74 2.23
C ASP A 546 6.27 -26.33 2.48
N LEU A 547 6.35 -25.84 3.72
CA LEU A 547 5.82 -24.55 4.13
C LEU A 547 6.40 -23.41 3.30
N LEU A 548 5.54 -22.47 2.96
CA LEU A 548 5.88 -21.24 2.28
C LEU A 548 6.08 -20.09 3.26
N GLU A 549 6.60 -18.98 2.76
CA GLU A 549 6.56 -17.72 3.49
C GLU A 549 5.11 -17.36 3.92
N GLN A 550 4.95 -16.70 5.07
CA GLN A 550 3.66 -16.39 5.74
C GLN A 550 2.88 -17.58 6.32
N ALA A 551 3.37 -18.82 6.19
CA ALA A 551 2.80 -20.00 6.85
C ALA A 551 1.26 -20.14 6.65
N SER A 552 0.81 -19.95 5.41
CA SER A 552 -0.60 -19.95 5.02
C SER A 552 -1.06 -21.32 4.49
N PHE A 553 -2.26 -21.71 4.91
CA PHE A 553 -2.96 -22.91 4.46
C PHE A 553 -4.32 -22.55 3.88
N HIS A 554 -4.74 -23.26 2.84
CA HIS A 554 -6.15 -23.33 2.46
C HIS A 554 -6.70 -24.69 2.82
N PHE A 555 -7.76 -24.69 3.61
CA PHE A 555 -8.56 -25.87 3.86
C PHE A 555 -9.81 -25.81 2.98
N PHE A 556 -10.05 -26.90 2.27
CA PHE A 556 -11.28 -27.14 1.52
C PHE A 556 -12.03 -28.26 2.20
N VAL A 557 -13.29 -28.01 2.52
CA VAL A 557 -14.21 -29.02 3.02
C VAL A 557 -15.38 -29.08 2.05
N THR A 558 -15.57 -30.24 1.45
CA THR A 558 -16.74 -30.52 0.60
C THR A 558 -17.52 -31.69 1.17
N ALA A 559 -18.83 -31.57 1.22
CA ALA A 559 -19.71 -32.58 1.78
C ALA A 559 -20.90 -32.84 0.85
N ARG A 560 -21.05 -34.09 0.41
CA ARG A 560 -22.23 -34.53 -0.34
C ARG A 560 -23.26 -35.07 0.64
N ILE A 561 -24.46 -34.51 0.63
CA ILE A 561 -25.61 -35.07 1.35
C ILE A 561 -26.17 -36.22 0.51
N ASN A 562 -25.97 -37.45 0.97
CA ASN A 562 -26.20 -38.66 0.16
C ASN A 562 -27.66 -38.79 -0.29
N GLU A 563 -28.61 -38.38 0.55
CA GLU A 563 -30.03 -38.53 0.29
C GLU A 563 -30.57 -37.53 -0.75
N THR A 564 -29.96 -36.34 -0.84
CA THR A 564 -30.41 -35.27 -1.75
C THR A 564 -29.49 -35.10 -2.96
N GLY A 565 -28.29 -35.66 -2.91
CA GLY A 565 -27.24 -35.48 -3.91
C GLY A 565 -26.56 -34.10 -3.88
N LYS A 566 -27.04 -33.17 -3.03
CA LYS A 566 -26.53 -31.79 -2.97
C LYS A 566 -25.15 -31.73 -2.32
N ILE A 567 -24.34 -30.77 -2.75
CA ILE A 567 -22.98 -30.55 -2.26
C ILE A 567 -22.92 -29.25 -1.46
N LEU A 568 -22.31 -29.32 -0.27
CA LEU A 568 -21.85 -28.18 0.50
C LEU A 568 -20.35 -28.01 0.28
N ALA A 569 -19.89 -26.78 0.07
CA ALA A 569 -18.48 -26.47 -0.09
C ALA A 569 -18.11 -25.25 0.73
N VAL A 570 -17.09 -25.38 1.58
CA VAL A 570 -16.53 -24.29 2.36
C VAL A 570 -15.02 -24.31 2.23
N GLN A 571 -14.44 -23.14 2.02
CA GLN A 571 -13.00 -22.95 1.99
C GLN A 571 -12.63 -21.78 2.92
N LYS A 572 -11.59 -21.97 3.72
CA LYS A 572 -11.00 -20.90 4.55
C LYS A 572 -9.49 -20.92 4.49
N ALA A 573 -8.92 -19.73 4.59
CA ALA A 573 -7.48 -19.54 4.74
C ALA A 573 -7.13 -19.52 6.23
N VAL A 574 -6.14 -20.29 6.64
CA VAL A 574 -5.66 -20.38 8.03
C VAL A 574 -4.17 -20.12 8.03
N MET A 575 -3.68 -19.35 8.99
CA MET A 575 -2.26 -19.10 9.14
C MET A 575 -1.75 -19.52 10.50
N LEU A 576 -0.50 -19.95 10.53
CA LEU A 576 0.20 -20.16 11.79
C LEU A 576 0.67 -18.84 12.38
N GLU A 577 0.69 -18.80 13.71
CA GLU A 577 1.33 -17.73 14.46
C GLU A 577 2.85 -17.87 14.31
N ILE A 578 3.47 -16.80 13.79
CA ILE A 578 4.92 -16.71 13.64
C ILE A 578 5.44 -15.89 14.83
N PRO A 579 6.44 -16.38 15.58
CA PRO A 579 7.00 -15.65 16.71
C PRO A 579 7.54 -14.28 16.31
N THR A 580 7.52 -13.34 17.27
CA THR A 580 7.95 -11.95 17.05
C THR A 580 9.37 -11.70 17.57
N LEU A 581 10.02 -10.68 17.03
CA LEU A 581 11.27 -10.13 17.57
C LEU A 581 10.95 -9.28 18.80
N ARG A 582 11.74 -9.42 19.85
CA ARG A 582 11.68 -8.53 21.02
C ARG A 582 12.69 -7.41 20.85
N ILE A 583 12.23 -6.17 20.96
CA ILE A 583 13.09 -4.99 20.90
C ILE A 583 13.09 -4.31 22.28
N LYS A 584 14.27 -3.95 22.76
CA LYS A 584 14.48 -3.21 24.02
C LYS A 584 15.43 -2.04 23.78
N THR A 585 15.33 -1.00 24.60
CA THR A 585 16.27 0.12 24.61
C THR A 585 17.04 0.20 25.92
N LYS A 586 18.27 0.71 25.85
CA LYS A 586 19.13 0.99 27.02
C LYS A 586 19.80 2.35 26.85
N GLY A 587 19.96 3.09 27.95
CA GLY A 587 20.49 4.45 27.94
C GLY A 587 19.40 5.51 27.94
N GLU A 588 19.81 6.79 27.83
CA GLU A 588 18.90 7.93 27.85
C GLU A 588 18.26 8.14 26.47
N LEU A 589 16.93 8.19 26.41
CA LEU A 589 16.17 8.45 25.18
C LEU A 589 16.10 9.95 24.89
N VAL A 590 17.24 10.60 24.65
CA VAL A 590 17.35 12.05 24.43
C VAL A 590 18.03 12.32 23.09
N ALA A 591 17.49 13.23 22.29
CA ALA A 591 18.11 13.61 21.03
C ALA A 591 19.54 14.13 21.25
N GLY A 592 20.49 13.65 20.45
CA GLY A 592 21.91 14.00 20.57
C GLY A 592 22.71 13.22 21.63
N LYS A 593 22.09 12.32 22.40
CA LYS A 593 22.79 11.41 23.32
C LYS A 593 22.84 9.98 22.78
N GLU A 594 23.92 9.25 23.06
CA GLU A 594 24.06 7.85 22.65
C GLU A 594 23.09 6.95 23.44
N MET A 595 22.43 6.03 22.74
CA MET A 595 21.60 4.97 23.30
C MET A 595 21.86 3.63 22.59
N SER A 596 21.46 2.53 23.22
CA SER A 596 21.48 1.19 22.61
C SER A 596 20.07 0.68 22.33
N VAL A 597 19.92 -0.07 21.24
CA VAL A 597 18.78 -0.95 20.96
C VAL A 597 19.26 -2.39 20.97
N ILE A 598 18.48 -3.27 21.61
CA ILE A 598 18.74 -4.69 21.73
C ILE A 598 17.59 -5.44 21.04
N VAL A 599 17.92 -6.23 20.03
CA VAL A 599 16.98 -7.10 19.32
C VAL A 599 17.23 -8.55 19.74
N GLU A 600 16.19 -9.24 20.19
CA GLU A 600 16.23 -10.63 20.66
C GLU A 600 15.26 -11.51 19.86
N PHE A 601 15.68 -12.73 19.55
CA PHE A 601 14.84 -13.73 18.89
C PHE A 601 15.20 -15.14 19.36
N THR A 602 14.19 -15.93 19.69
CA THR A 602 14.34 -17.35 20.06
C THR A 602 13.85 -18.22 18.92
N ASN A 603 14.70 -19.13 18.43
CA ASN A 603 14.35 -20.03 17.35
C ASN A 603 13.23 -21.02 17.79
N PRO A 604 12.02 -20.95 17.22
CA PRO A 604 10.89 -21.80 17.61
C PRO A 604 10.89 -23.16 16.90
N LEU A 605 11.72 -23.33 15.87
CA LEU A 605 11.69 -24.52 15.04
C LEU A 605 12.51 -25.64 15.68
N LYS A 606 12.08 -26.87 15.45
CA LYS A 606 12.80 -28.10 15.84
C LYS A 606 14.04 -28.38 14.96
N GLN A 607 14.61 -27.34 14.36
CA GLN A 607 15.78 -27.38 13.48
C GLN A 607 16.60 -26.10 13.62
N THR A 608 17.89 -26.16 13.25
CA THR A 608 18.77 -24.99 13.20
C THR A 608 18.34 -24.05 12.07
N LEU A 609 18.33 -22.74 12.34
CA LEU A 609 18.18 -21.74 11.28
C LEU A 609 19.57 -21.41 10.71
N GLU A 610 19.70 -21.45 9.39
CA GLU A 610 20.91 -21.08 8.65
C GLU A 610 20.70 -19.72 7.97
N ASN A 611 21.81 -19.00 7.73
CA ASN A 611 21.84 -17.74 6.97
C ASN A 611 20.86 -16.68 7.51
N VAL A 612 20.80 -16.54 8.83
CA VAL A 612 19.88 -15.62 9.50
C VAL A 612 20.36 -14.18 9.33
N THR A 613 19.53 -13.33 8.73
CA THR A 613 19.77 -11.89 8.60
C THR A 613 18.74 -11.13 9.41
N LEU A 614 19.21 -10.29 10.33
CA LEU A 614 18.41 -9.28 11.01
C LEU A 614 18.55 -7.93 10.31
N ARG A 615 17.44 -7.20 10.26
CA ARG A 615 17.39 -5.80 9.85
C ARG A 615 16.74 -4.98 10.96
N LEU A 616 17.27 -3.79 11.21
CA LEU A 616 16.72 -2.82 12.16
C LEU A 616 16.74 -1.44 11.51
N GLU A 617 15.62 -0.73 11.59
CA GLU A 617 15.44 0.62 11.06
C GLU A 617 14.59 1.44 12.04
N GLY A 618 14.74 2.76 11.99
CA GLY A 618 13.82 3.68 12.67
C GLY A 618 13.88 5.07 12.02
N PRO A 619 12.88 5.49 11.23
CA PRO A 619 12.90 6.79 10.56
C PRO A 619 13.08 7.94 11.56
N GLY A 620 13.95 8.89 11.21
CA GLY A 620 14.41 9.97 12.07
C GLY A 620 15.35 9.58 13.21
N MET A 621 15.71 8.30 13.37
CA MET A 621 16.58 7.78 14.42
C MET A 621 17.83 7.08 13.88
N LEU A 622 17.63 6.05 13.04
CA LEU A 622 18.71 5.27 12.44
C LEU A 622 18.32 4.82 11.03
N ARG A 623 19.29 4.87 10.12
CA ARG A 623 19.20 4.18 8.83
C ARG A 623 19.17 2.67 9.03
N THR A 624 18.73 1.93 8.03
CA THR A 624 18.69 0.46 8.07
C THR A 624 20.08 -0.12 8.35
N ILE A 625 20.19 -0.88 9.43
CA ILE A 625 21.39 -1.66 9.77
C ILE A 625 21.04 -3.13 9.62
N LYS A 626 22.01 -3.92 9.14
CA LYS A 626 21.83 -5.35 8.87
C LYS A 626 22.90 -6.14 9.63
N LYS A 627 22.52 -7.29 10.18
CA LYS A 627 23.44 -8.23 10.84
C LYS A 627 23.16 -9.65 10.38
N GLN A 628 24.21 -10.33 9.92
CA GLN A 628 24.14 -11.74 9.55
C GLN A 628 24.65 -12.63 10.69
N PHE A 629 23.97 -13.75 10.89
CA PHE A 629 24.33 -14.83 11.78
C PHE A 629 24.34 -16.12 10.95
N GLY A 630 25.47 -16.84 10.95
CA GLY A 630 25.59 -18.07 10.16
C GLY A 630 24.58 -19.13 10.58
N ARG A 631 24.45 -19.35 11.90
CA ARG A 631 23.58 -20.39 12.49
C ARG A 631 22.92 -19.93 13.77
N VAL A 632 21.66 -20.32 13.96
CA VAL A 632 20.91 -20.17 15.22
C VAL A 632 20.34 -21.55 15.59
N PRO A 633 20.96 -22.27 16.55
CA PRO A 633 20.50 -23.59 16.98
C PRO A 633 19.04 -23.62 17.44
N MET A 634 18.43 -24.81 17.39
CA MET A 634 17.09 -25.06 17.94
C MET A 634 16.97 -24.56 19.39
N ASN A 635 15.87 -23.88 19.71
CA ASN A 635 15.55 -23.32 21.03
C ASN A 635 16.59 -22.33 21.60
N SER A 636 17.56 -21.89 20.80
CA SER A 636 18.53 -20.87 21.21
C SER A 636 18.00 -19.47 20.94
N THR A 637 18.47 -18.51 21.73
CA THR A 637 18.16 -17.09 21.57
C THR A 637 19.37 -16.36 21.02
N LEU A 638 19.17 -15.65 19.91
CA LEU A 638 20.14 -14.67 19.42
C LEU A 638 19.83 -13.30 20.05
N THR A 639 20.88 -12.52 20.28
CA THR A 639 20.80 -11.14 20.77
C THR A 639 21.71 -10.25 19.93
N TRP A 640 21.20 -9.11 19.49
CA TRP A 640 21.95 -8.11 18.73
C TRP A 640 21.80 -6.73 19.37
N GLU A 641 22.91 -6.16 19.87
CA GLU A 641 22.95 -4.79 20.38
C GLU A 641 23.50 -3.82 19.32
N VAL A 642 22.83 -2.69 19.16
CA VAL A 642 23.20 -1.59 18.25
C VAL A 642 23.24 -0.30 19.05
N LYS A 643 24.36 0.43 18.97
CA LYS A 643 24.50 1.78 19.55
C LYS A 643 24.33 2.84 18.48
N PHE A 644 23.59 3.91 18.79
CA PHE A 644 23.43 5.06 17.91
C PHE A 644 22.99 6.30 18.68
N THR A 645 23.00 7.45 18.01
CA THR A 645 22.56 8.74 18.56
C THR A 645 21.37 9.27 17.76
N PRO A 646 20.12 9.23 18.30
CA PRO A 646 18.96 9.78 17.62
C PRO A 646 19.11 11.30 17.47
N MET A 647 18.78 11.82 16.28
CA MET A 647 18.92 13.25 16.00
C MET A 647 17.64 14.05 16.21
N ARG A 648 16.49 13.38 16.38
CA ARG A 648 15.18 14.03 16.49
C ARG A 648 14.41 13.55 17.70
N ALA A 649 13.86 14.51 18.44
CA ALA A 649 12.88 14.29 19.49
C ALA A 649 11.50 13.94 18.91
N GLY A 650 10.61 13.46 19.76
CA GLY A 650 9.24 13.07 19.43
C GLY A 650 9.00 11.56 19.53
N LEU A 651 7.77 11.15 19.24
CA LEU A 651 7.41 9.75 19.12
C LEU A 651 8.07 9.17 17.86
N ARG A 652 8.78 8.06 18.03
CA ARG A 652 9.47 7.34 16.97
C ARG A 652 9.18 5.85 17.09
N LYS A 653 9.42 5.10 16.02
CA LYS A 653 9.24 3.66 16.01
C LYS A 653 10.51 2.97 15.51
N LEU A 654 10.93 1.93 16.24
CA LEU A 654 11.93 0.97 15.80
C LEU A 654 11.22 -0.20 15.14
N ILE A 655 11.71 -0.62 13.97
CA ILE A 655 11.15 -1.71 13.18
C ILE A 655 12.26 -2.71 12.88
N ALA A 656 12.04 -3.97 13.20
CA ALA A 656 12.98 -5.04 12.93
C ALA A 656 12.33 -6.18 12.14
N SER A 657 13.14 -6.84 11.32
CA SER A 657 12.75 -8.06 10.62
C SER A 657 13.85 -9.11 10.66
N LEU A 658 13.44 -10.37 10.61
CA LEU A 658 14.33 -11.53 10.50
C LEU A 658 13.99 -12.32 9.25
N ASN A 659 15.04 -12.67 8.51
CA ASN A 659 14.98 -13.53 7.34
C ASN A 659 16.01 -14.65 7.46
N SER A 660 15.63 -15.87 7.09
CA SER A 660 16.51 -17.02 7.01
C SER A 660 16.07 -17.95 5.89
N ASP A 661 16.78 -19.06 5.69
CA ASP A 661 16.43 -20.04 4.66
C ASP A 661 15.13 -20.79 5.00
N ALA A 662 14.86 -21.03 6.29
CA ALA A 662 13.73 -21.82 6.78
C ALA A 662 12.61 -21.00 7.42
N LEU A 663 12.91 -19.79 7.91
CA LEU A 663 11.96 -18.93 8.63
C LEU A 663 12.05 -17.48 8.17
N ARG A 664 10.90 -16.91 7.80
CA ARG A 664 10.72 -15.54 7.30
C ARG A 664 9.44 -14.94 7.88
N HIS A 665 9.16 -13.67 7.58
CA HIS A 665 8.02 -12.92 8.13
C HIS A 665 8.00 -12.83 9.67
N VAL A 666 9.18 -12.81 10.27
CA VAL A 666 9.35 -12.57 11.71
C VAL A 666 9.64 -11.08 11.88
N TYR A 667 8.76 -10.38 12.58
CA TYR A 667 8.83 -8.93 12.78
C TYR A 667 8.87 -8.57 14.25
N GLY A 668 9.39 -7.40 14.56
CA GLY A 668 9.18 -6.76 15.86
C GLY A 668 9.24 -5.26 15.74
N GLU A 669 8.61 -4.59 16.68
CA GLU A 669 8.51 -3.14 16.70
C GLU A 669 8.49 -2.61 18.13
N LEU A 670 8.90 -1.35 18.28
CA LEU A 670 8.87 -0.65 19.56
C LEU A 670 8.68 0.84 19.35
N ASN A 671 7.62 1.40 19.94
CA ASN A 671 7.44 2.83 20.08
C ASN A 671 8.40 3.38 21.13
N VAL A 672 9.13 4.45 20.78
CA VAL A 672 10.12 5.11 21.63
C VAL A 672 9.89 6.62 21.61
N GLN A 673 9.76 7.21 22.79
CA GLN A 673 9.63 8.66 22.94
C GLN A 673 11.02 9.26 23.16
N ILE A 674 11.55 9.96 22.14
CA ILE A 674 12.82 10.67 22.25
C ILE A 674 12.57 12.08 22.81
N GLN A 675 13.24 12.43 23.90
CA GLN A 675 13.14 13.74 24.54
C GLN A 675 14.00 14.79 23.80
N LYS A 676 13.64 16.06 23.96
CA LYS A 676 14.48 17.18 23.51
C LYS A 676 15.75 17.26 24.40
N PRO A 677 16.89 17.76 23.85
CA PRO A 677 18.14 17.90 24.60
C PRO A 677 18.03 18.75 25.86
#